data_AF-A0A0C3BD42-F1
#
_entry.id   AF-A0A0C3BD42-F1
#
_cell.length_a   1.000
_cell.length_b   1.000
_cell.length_c   1.000
_cell.angle_alpha   90.00
_cell.angle_beta   90.00
_cell.angle_gamma   90.00
#
_symmetry.space_group_name_H-M   'P 1'
#
loop_
_entity.id
_entity.type
_entity.pdbx_description
1 polymer ?
#
loop_
_entity_poly.entity_id
_entity_poly.type
_entity_poly.pdbx_seq_one_letter_code
_entity_poly.pdbx_strand_id
1 'polypeptide(L)'
;MKFGRKISNDLYNEWRPFYLDYNLLKRELKDRTTSHTWDKNDERQFTTMLEKELDKIHDFQKAKTSELSRRIRDAEKDVQRLVSEDYVITPHQEPSPTDAEAQQHDSYGPDAGSDDDDSDDGHEDSEPESFDALESRFHGLEEEVATLVADVHDLALYTKLNITGFMKILKKQTNMSLKATFIPDYLERRPFYKYNWDALIIKLSKLYDLVRTRGHPVQGDSSAGGSQSAFVRQTTKYWVHPDNLVPLKLAILRNLPVLVFNAEKEFDLQDAAITSIYFDNEDLELYLGRLEKTEGAQAIRLRWYGNTDVKTIFVERKTHREDWTGEKSVKARFPIKEHLVNAFLSGEYTMDAEFKELVRKGKKTQQEVDTMIQLANEVQYGVVTRGLKPVVRTFYNRTAFQLPGDARVRISLDTELTMVREDNWDGSIRCGENWRRTDIGIDYPFDQLVPVDKELFKYGVLEVKLQTQFGQEPPKWVTDLVQSHLVEAVPKFSKFIHGCATLLPNRVDLVPFWLPQMDTDILKPNTGYISIERPSTTVSSKGTSDLHSSDLGTPDPDVSPDRYTEPVSDGEEDEDMDIVPAKDEGRRTGLTETEVAEAIAYREKMLKQAAEDQIMNGKNDQGKAKSEEALEEDAIDIDERTPFLRARRATANAPDRMRALSIDPLAPSAAFDETLKERLREAKSREGASSIKDTAVNDEDDGEAADREEGSSQGAAGGDERVLVRHFKAPDGKRVAIPVRIEPKVYFAAERTFLKWLNFAVLVSMIATTLLNFVPADDSRGLISAGIFTFAALLAIVYSAVLFVFRSIRLRARRAEGLYYDKYGPTLLCLVLLGAIGTNVGMRLSQTTEDWLNVCNAYVV
;
A
#
# COMPACT_ATOMS: atom_id res chain seq x y z
N MET A 1 -10.99 -24.68 15.30
CA MET A 1 -11.72 -24.69 16.59
C MET A 1 -13.18 -25.14 16.43
N LYS A 2 -13.81 -25.73 17.46
CA LYS A 2 -15.27 -26.02 17.48
C LYS A 2 -16.05 -24.69 17.54
N PHE A 3 -16.99 -24.44 16.63
CA PHE A 3 -17.66 -23.13 16.51
C PHE A 3 -18.35 -22.65 17.81
N GLY A 4 -18.92 -23.56 18.59
CA GLY A 4 -19.52 -23.22 19.89
C GLY A 4 -18.54 -22.71 20.96
N ARG A 5 -17.21 -22.82 20.76
CA ARG A 5 -16.20 -22.08 21.54
C ARG A 5 -15.88 -20.73 20.90
N LYS A 6 -15.79 -20.65 19.56
CA LYS A 6 -15.57 -19.39 18.84
C LYS A 6 -16.66 -18.35 19.17
N ILE A 7 -17.93 -18.72 19.03
CA ILE A 7 -19.05 -17.81 19.35
C ILE A 7 -19.08 -17.39 20.84
N SER A 8 -18.49 -18.18 21.76
CA SER A 8 -18.44 -17.85 23.19
C SER A 8 -17.20 -17.06 23.60
N ASN A 9 -16.17 -16.99 22.74
CA ASN A 9 -14.97 -16.19 22.97
C ASN A 9 -15.05 -14.84 22.24
N ASP A 10 -15.64 -14.82 21.04
CA ASP A 10 -15.71 -13.65 20.16
C ASP A 10 -16.97 -12.79 20.41
N LEU A 11 -17.75 -13.06 21.47
CA LEU A 11 -18.99 -12.34 21.75
C LEU A 11 -18.76 -11.06 22.56
N TYR A 12 -19.49 -10.00 22.22
CA TYR A 12 -19.54 -8.80 23.04
C TYR A 12 -20.38 -9.08 24.30
N ASN A 13 -19.78 -8.85 25.48
CA ASN A 13 -20.32 -9.31 26.76
C ASN A 13 -21.70 -8.72 27.10
N GLU A 14 -21.92 -7.43 26.83
CA GLU A 14 -23.19 -6.76 27.12
C GLU A 14 -24.35 -7.30 26.27
N TRP A 15 -24.07 -7.65 25.01
CA TRP A 15 -25.09 -8.13 24.08
C TRP A 15 -25.27 -9.65 24.12
N ARG A 16 -24.54 -10.35 25.00
CA ARG A 16 -24.59 -11.80 25.19
C ARG A 16 -26.01 -12.41 25.25
N PRO A 17 -27.04 -11.80 25.88
CA PRO A 17 -28.41 -12.34 25.87
C PRO A 17 -29.07 -12.36 24.49
N PHE A 18 -28.68 -11.44 23.60
CA PHE A 18 -29.28 -11.25 22.29
C PHE A 18 -28.62 -12.09 21.19
N TYR A 19 -27.43 -12.66 21.43
CA TYR A 19 -26.80 -13.62 20.51
C TYR A 19 -27.61 -14.92 20.38
N LEU A 20 -27.39 -15.62 19.27
CA LEU A 20 -27.92 -16.96 19.02
C LEU A 20 -27.41 -17.96 20.09
N ASP A 21 -28.31 -18.63 20.82
CA ASP A 21 -27.91 -19.75 21.70
C ASP A 21 -27.64 -21.02 20.89
N TYR A 22 -26.51 -20.99 20.18
CA TYR A 22 -25.99 -22.09 19.41
C TYR A 22 -25.74 -23.34 20.27
N ASN A 23 -25.49 -23.20 21.57
CA ASN A 23 -25.20 -24.35 22.44
C ASN A 23 -26.47 -25.07 22.89
N LEU A 24 -27.55 -24.34 23.19
CA LEU A 24 -28.89 -24.90 23.44
C LEU A 24 -29.43 -25.59 22.19
N LEU A 25 -29.46 -24.91 21.04
CA LEU A 25 -29.95 -25.49 19.78
C LEU A 25 -29.17 -26.75 19.39
N LYS A 26 -27.85 -26.76 19.62
CA LYS A 26 -26.96 -27.90 19.36
C LYS A 26 -27.17 -29.06 20.34
N ARG A 27 -27.65 -28.80 21.56
CA ARG A 27 -28.02 -29.81 22.56
C ARG A 27 -29.37 -30.43 22.17
N GLU A 28 -30.41 -29.63 21.99
CA GLU A 28 -31.72 -30.07 21.50
C GLU A 28 -31.62 -30.97 20.26
N LEU A 29 -30.87 -30.54 19.24
CA LEU A 29 -30.65 -31.31 18.02
C LEU A 29 -29.95 -32.66 18.28
N LYS A 30 -29.01 -32.72 19.22
CA LYS A 30 -28.34 -33.97 19.61
C LYS A 30 -29.28 -34.89 20.37
N ASP A 31 -30.00 -34.36 21.35
CA ASP A 31 -30.82 -35.13 22.27
C ASP A 31 -32.03 -35.73 21.53
N ARG A 32 -32.62 -35.00 20.58
CA ARG A 32 -33.67 -35.50 19.66
C ARG A 32 -33.14 -36.60 18.74
N THR A 33 -32.02 -36.36 18.04
CA THR A 33 -31.40 -37.37 17.13
C THR A 33 -30.88 -38.62 17.86
N THR A 34 -30.59 -38.52 19.16
CA THR A 34 -30.11 -39.65 19.98
C THR A 34 -31.25 -40.43 20.64
N SER A 35 -32.37 -39.76 20.93
CA SER A 35 -33.55 -40.39 21.55
C SER A 35 -34.43 -41.13 20.55
N HIS A 36 -34.60 -40.62 19.33
CA HIS A 36 -35.41 -41.27 18.30
C HIS A 36 -35.05 -40.81 16.87
N THR A 37 -35.63 -41.47 15.86
CA THR A 37 -35.48 -41.06 14.46
C THR A 37 -36.26 -39.78 14.20
N TRP A 38 -35.59 -38.75 13.68
CA TRP A 38 -36.12 -37.41 13.46
C TRP A 38 -37.46 -37.42 12.70
N ASP A 39 -38.51 -36.92 13.32
CA ASP A 39 -39.87 -36.87 12.76
C ASP A 39 -40.28 -35.45 12.29
N LYS A 40 -41.48 -35.33 11.73
CA LYS A 40 -42.03 -34.03 11.28
C LYS A 40 -42.45 -33.09 12.42
N ASN A 41 -42.62 -33.62 13.64
CA ASN A 41 -42.99 -32.84 14.81
C ASN A 41 -41.74 -32.18 15.43
N ASP A 42 -40.63 -32.91 15.50
CA ASP A 42 -39.28 -32.40 15.78
C ASP A 42 -38.86 -31.33 14.76
N GLU A 43 -39.06 -31.59 13.46
CA GLU A 43 -38.82 -30.60 12.40
C GLU A 43 -39.59 -29.29 12.66
N ARG A 44 -40.87 -29.38 13.03
CA ARG A 44 -41.71 -28.22 13.36
C ARG A 44 -41.26 -27.53 14.65
N GLN A 45 -41.03 -28.27 15.73
CA GLN A 45 -40.63 -27.70 17.02
C GLN A 45 -39.26 -27.01 16.93
N PHE A 46 -38.30 -27.63 16.25
CA PHE A 46 -36.98 -27.05 16.02
C PHE A 46 -37.05 -25.80 15.12
N THR A 47 -37.92 -25.80 14.11
CA THR A 47 -38.20 -24.60 13.30
C THR A 47 -38.72 -23.45 14.17
N THR A 48 -39.69 -23.72 15.07
CA THR A 48 -40.20 -22.71 16.00
C THR A 48 -39.14 -22.20 16.99
N MET A 49 -38.16 -23.04 17.39
CA MET A 49 -37.01 -22.56 18.18
C MET A 49 -36.10 -21.65 17.36
N LEU A 50 -35.80 -21.99 16.10
CA LEU A 50 -35.01 -21.15 15.21
C LEU A 50 -35.71 -19.83 14.86
N GLU A 51 -37.03 -19.84 14.70
CA GLU A 51 -37.87 -18.66 14.45
C GLU A 51 -37.86 -17.69 15.65
N LYS A 52 -37.97 -18.20 16.88
CA LYS A 52 -37.83 -17.38 18.09
C LYS A 52 -36.47 -16.73 18.23
N GLU A 53 -35.39 -17.48 17.93
CA GLU A 53 -34.04 -16.93 17.96
C GLU A 53 -33.81 -15.92 16.82
N LEU A 54 -34.41 -16.13 15.64
CA LEU A 54 -34.37 -15.21 14.50
C LEU A 54 -35.06 -13.88 14.86
N ASP A 55 -36.26 -13.94 15.44
CA ASP A 55 -37.02 -12.76 15.85
C ASP A 55 -36.30 -11.97 16.95
N LYS A 56 -35.74 -12.65 17.96
CA LYS A 56 -34.89 -12.03 18.99
C LYS A 56 -33.73 -11.23 18.39
N ILE A 57 -33.03 -11.80 17.41
CA ILE A 57 -31.85 -11.18 16.77
C ILE A 57 -32.28 -10.02 15.85
N HIS A 58 -33.34 -10.22 15.07
CA HIS A 58 -33.91 -9.20 14.19
C HIS A 58 -34.39 -7.97 14.96
N ASP A 59 -35.15 -8.17 16.04
CA ASP A 59 -35.73 -7.08 16.82
C ASP A 59 -34.66 -6.32 17.61
N PHE A 60 -33.66 -7.02 18.18
CA PHE A 60 -32.49 -6.38 18.77
C PHE A 60 -31.72 -5.52 17.77
N GLN A 61 -31.42 -6.06 16.58
CA GLN A 61 -30.71 -5.30 15.55
C GLN A 61 -31.52 -4.07 15.11
N LYS A 62 -32.83 -4.22 14.87
CA LYS A 62 -33.72 -3.11 14.50
C LYS A 62 -33.78 -2.02 15.57
N ALA A 63 -33.84 -2.40 16.84
CA ALA A 63 -33.81 -1.47 17.97
C ALA A 63 -32.46 -0.72 18.04
N LYS A 64 -31.34 -1.44 18.05
CA LYS A 64 -29.99 -0.84 18.12
C LYS A 64 -29.66 0.04 16.92
N THR A 65 -30.07 -0.35 15.71
CA THR A 65 -29.92 0.50 14.52
C THR A 65 -30.72 1.80 14.65
N SER A 66 -31.93 1.75 15.22
CA SER A 66 -32.79 2.92 15.41
C SER A 66 -32.24 3.84 16.52
N GLU A 67 -31.65 3.26 17.57
CA GLU A 67 -30.90 3.94 18.63
C GLU A 67 -29.67 4.67 18.08
N LEU A 68 -28.81 3.99 17.32
CA LEU A 68 -27.64 4.61 16.66
C LEU A 68 -28.06 5.71 15.69
N SER A 69 -29.10 5.47 14.88
CA SER A 69 -29.67 6.47 13.98
C SER A 69 -30.28 7.67 14.71
N ARG A 70 -30.60 7.55 16.01
CA ARG A 70 -31.04 8.66 16.85
C ARG A 70 -29.84 9.38 17.44
N ARG A 71 -28.91 8.68 18.09
CA ARG A 71 -27.69 9.28 18.68
C ARG A 71 -26.89 10.08 17.66
N ILE A 72 -26.69 9.57 16.44
CA ILE A 72 -26.04 10.31 15.34
C ILE A 72 -26.78 11.63 15.02
N ARG A 73 -28.12 11.65 15.06
CA ARG A 73 -28.93 12.85 14.79
C ARG A 73 -29.00 13.83 15.96
N ASP A 74 -28.89 13.32 17.18
CA ASP A 74 -28.88 14.16 18.37
C ASP A 74 -27.48 14.82 18.48
N ALA A 75 -26.39 14.06 18.34
CA ALA A 75 -25.01 14.59 18.22
C ALA A 75 -24.83 15.57 17.04
N GLU A 76 -25.42 15.31 15.86
CA GLU A 76 -25.38 16.24 14.71
C GLU A 76 -26.01 17.60 15.04
N LYS A 77 -27.10 17.63 15.82
CA LYS A 77 -27.71 18.89 16.28
C LYS A 77 -26.87 19.58 17.34
N ASP A 78 -26.25 18.82 18.23
CA ASP A 78 -25.46 19.38 19.32
C ASP A 78 -24.18 20.03 18.76
N VAL A 79 -23.52 19.41 17.77
CA VAL A 79 -22.43 20.06 17.02
C VAL A 79 -22.92 21.31 16.28
N GLN A 80 -24.08 21.26 15.59
CA GLN A 80 -24.64 22.44 14.92
C GLN A 80 -24.94 23.59 15.90
N ARG A 81 -25.32 23.26 17.14
CA ARG A 81 -25.57 24.24 18.21
C ARG A 81 -24.28 24.88 18.69
N LEU A 82 -23.27 24.09 19.06
CA LEU A 82 -21.97 24.60 19.50
C LEU A 82 -21.32 25.49 18.43
N VAL A 83 -21.43 25.11 17.15
CA VAL A 83 -20.92 25.92 16.02
C VAL A 83 -21.68 27.23 15.86
N SER A 84 -22.97 27.27 16.19
CA SER A 84 -23.74 28.53 16.21
C SER A 84 -23.45 29.40 17.44
N GLU A 85 -23.10 28.80 18.57
CA GLU A 85 -22.71 29.47 19.81
C GLU A 85 -21.31 30.09 19.68
N ASP A 86 -20.34 29.35 19.11
CA ASP A 86 -18.99 29.81 18.80
C ASP A 86 -18.99 31.07 17.90
N TYR A 87 -19.85 31.09 16.87
CA TYR A 87 -20.04 32.25 15.99
C TYR A 87 -20.63 33.49 16.70
N VAL A 88 -21.35 33.30 17.82
CA VAL A 88 -21.88 34.41 18.63
C VAL A 88 -20.81 34.96 19.58
N ILE A 89 -19.86 34.12 20.02
CA ILE A 89 -18.76 34.50 20.91
C ILE A 89 -17.65 35.28 20.18
N THR A 90 -17.46 35.07 18.86
CA THR A 90 -16.44 35.79 18.05
C THR A 90 -17.02 36.75 16.98
N PRO A 91 -17.46 37.98 17.36
CA PRO A 91 -17.83 39.01 16.39
C PRO A 91 -16.62 39.78 15.84
N HIS A 92 -16.37 39.64 14.54
CA HIS A 92 -15.53 40.49 13.68
C HIS A 92 -14.01 40.58 13.97
N GLN A 93 -13.24 39.80 13.20
CA GLN A 93 -11.94 40.24 12.69
C GLN A 93 -11.88 40.00 11.17
N GLU A 94 -11.61 41.04 10.39
CA GLU A 94 -11.58 40.92 8.92
C GLU A 94 -10.37 40.08 8.45
N PRO A 95 -10.51 39.25 7.40
CA PRO A 95 -9.44 38.37 6.94
C PRO A 95 -8.33 39.16 6.23
N SER A 96 -7.21 39.36 6.94
CA SER A 96 -5.95 39.82 6.36
C SER A 96 -5.24 38.65 5.64
N PRO A 97 -4.78 38.81 4.38
CA PRO A 97 -4.28 37.67 3.61
C PRO A 97 -2.75 37.52 3.68
N THR A 98 -2.18 37.06 4.82
CA THR A 98 -0.79 36.54 4.87
C THR A 98 -0.48 35.71 6.12
N ASP A 99 0.28 34.63 5.90
CA ASP A 99 1.06 33.76 6.81
C ASP A 99 0.48 33.23 8.13
N ALA A 100 0.65 31.92 8.33
CA ALA A 100 0.19 31.15 9.49
C ALA A 100 1.34 30.77 10.45
N GLU A 101 2.42 31.57 10.51
CA GLU A 101 3.59 31.34 11.38
C GLU A 101 4.09 32.66 12.00
N ALA A 102 3.30 33.29 12.88
CA ALA A 102 3.80 34.29 13.85
C ALA A 102 2.74 34.69 14.89
N GLN A 103 2.73 34.04 16.06
CA GLN A 103 2.17 34.65 17.29
C GLN A 103 2.75 33.99 18.56
N GLN A 104 4.06 34.15 18.73
CA GLN A 104 4.71 34.09 20.04
C GLN A 104 4.53 35.47 20.67
N HIS A 105 4.04 35.57 21.92
CA HIS A 105 3.95 36.87 22.60
C HIS A 105 4.42 36.83 24.05
N ASP A 106 5.26 37.80 24.37
CA ASP A 106 6.01 37.95 25.60
C ASP A 106 5.18 38.04 26.88
N SER A 107 5.80 37.52 27.94
CA SER A 107 5.48 37.69 29.36
C SER A 107 5.45 39.16 29.81
N TYR A 108 4.48 39.50 30.67
CA TYR A 108 4.66 40.51 31.72
C TYR A 108 4.02 40.03 33.04
N GLY A 109 4.68 40.38 34.16
CA GLY A 109 4.51 39.73 35.46
C GLY A 109 3.40 40.27 36.38
N PRO A 110 3.41 39.87 37.67
CA PRO A 110 2.29 40.08 38.60
C PRO A 110 2.30 41.47 39.22
N ASP A 111 1.10 42.07 39.35
CA ASP A 111 0.86 43.23 40.21
C ASP A 111 -0.31 42.96 41.17
N ALA A 112 -0.29 43.62 42.33
CA ALA A 112 -1.08 43.24 43.48
C ALA A 112 -1.99 44.37 43.99
N GLY A 113 -3.28 44.06 44.12
CA GLY A 113 -4.20 44.71 45.05
C GLY A 113 -5.01 45.90 44.52
N SER A 114 -6.33 45.77 44.68
CA SER A 114 -7.19 46.84 45.21
C SER A 114 -8.45 46.22 45.83
N ASP A 115 -8.84 46.74 46.99
CA ASP A 115 -10.13 46.45 47.65
C ASP A 115 -11.29 47.26 47.02
N ASP A 116 -12.52 46.92 47.46
CA ASP A 116 -13.80 47.65 47.41
C ASP A 116 -14.42 47.92 46.01
N ASP A 117 -15.66 47.50 45.70
CA ASP A 117 -16.91 47.84 46.41
C ASP A 117 -18.03 46.77 46.24
N ASP A 118 -18.94 46.70 47.22
CA ASP A 118 -20.19 45.90 47.19
C ASP A 118 -21.24 46.46 46.20
N SER A 119 -21.93 45.60 45.43
CA SER A 119 -23.33 45.80 45.01
C SER A 119 -23.95 44.53 44.40
N ASP A 120 -24.81 43.86 45.17
CA ASP A 120 -25.78 42.86 44.69
C ASP A 120 -26.97 43.56 44.03
N ASP A 121 -27.17 43.38 42.73
CA ASP A 121 -28.48 43.58 42.08
C ASP A 121 -28.58 42.73 40.81
N GLY A 122 -29.48 41.75 40.83
CA GLY A 122 -29.50 40.65 39.86
C GLY A 122 -30.04 41.02 38.48
N HIS A 123 -29.17 40.89 37.47
CA HIS A 123 -29.58 40.71 36.07
C HIS A 123 -29.01 39.39 35.54
N GLU A 124 -29.90 38.42 35.25
CA GLU A 124 -29.59 37.19 34.52
C GLU A 124 -29.39 37.50 33.02
N ASP A 125 -28.34 38.25 32.68
CA ASP A 125 -27.84 38.33 31.32
C ASP A 125 -26.70 37.31 31.16
N SER A 126 -26.81 36.46 30.13
CA SER A 126 -25.95 35.30 29.93
C SER A 126 -24.48 35.67 29.80
N GLU A 127 -23.66 35.27 30.77
CA GLU A 127 -22.21 35.31 30.61
C GLU A 127 -21.79 34.43 29.41
N PRO A 128 -20.84 34.90 28.56
CA PRO A 128 -20.29 34.06 27.52
C PRO A 128 -19.53 32.90 28.18
N GLU A 129 -19.93 31.66 27.85
CA GLU A 129 -19.26 30.47 28.38
C GLU A 129 -17.76 30.52 28.04
N SER A 130 -16.91 30.12 29.00
CA SER A 130 -15.46 30.16 28.78
C SER A 130 -15.05 29.26 27.61
N PHE A 131 -13.99 29.66 26.91
CA PHE A 131 -13.42 28.91 25.80
C PHE A 131 -13.14 27.44 26.17
N ASP A 132 -12.58 27.20 27.36
CA ASP A 132 -12.31 25.88 27.93
C ASP A 132 -13.57 25.01 28.07
N ALA A 133 -14.71 25.62 28.45
CA ALA A 133 -15.99 24.91 28.56
C ALA A 133 -16.54 24.52 27.18
N LEU A 134 -16.33 25.36 26.17
CA LEU A 134 -16.66 25.05 24.78
C LEU A 134 -15.78 23.91 24.24
N GLU A 135 -14.47 23.97 24.47
CA GLU A 135 -13.50 22.95 24.05
C GLU A 135 -13.75 21.58 24.72
N SER A 136 -14.04 21.57 26.02
CA SER A 136 -14.43 20.37 26.76
C SER A 136 -15.65 19.67 26.14
N ARG A 137 -16.64 20.43 25.65
CA ARG A 137 -17.82 19.88 24.96
C ARG A 137 -17.50 19.34 23.57
N PHE A 138 -16.61 19.97 22.82
CA PHE A 138 -16.11 19.41 21.55
C PHE A 138 -15.38 18.08 21.78
N HIS A 139 -14.54 17.98 22.83
CA HIS A 139 -13.86 16.72 23.16
C HIS A 139 -14.84 15.62 23.57
N GLY A 140 -15.87 15.94 24.36
CA GLY A 140 -16.95 15.00 24.69
C GLY A 140 -17.72 14.49 23.46
N LEU A 141 -17.91 15.35 22.44
CA LEU A 141 -18.51 14.96 21.17
C LEU A 141 -17.57 14.08 20.32
N GLU A 142 -16.25 14.31 20.35
CA GLU A 142 -15.26 13.40 19.75
C GLU A 142 -15.30 12.00 20.40
N GLU A 143 -15.41 11.92 21.73
CA GLU A 143 -15.54 10.65 22.45
C GLU A 143 -16.88 9.95 22.13
N GLU A 144 -18.00 10.68 22.06
CA GLU A 144 -19.27 10.08 21.62
C GLU A 144 -19.16 9.56 20.18
N VAL A 145 -18.58 10.32 19.25
CA VAL A 145 -18.40 9.88 17.86
C VAL A 145 -17.49 8.64 17.78
N ALA A 146 -16.40 8.59 18.55
CA ALA A 146 -15.55 7.40 18.67
C ALA A 146 -16.32 6.19 19.23
N THR A 147 -17.21 6.41 20.21
CA THR A 147 -18.10 5.39 20.76
C THR A 147 -19.12 4.91 19.73
N LEU A 148 -19.70 5.80 18.93
CA LEU A 148 -20.61 5.45 17.83
C LEU A 148 -19.91 4.65 16.73
N VAL A 149 -18.65 4.95 16.42
CA VAL A 149 -17.80 4.13 15.52
C VAL A 149 -17.63 2.71 16.07
N ALA A 150 -17.35 2.57 17.38
CA ALA A 150 -17.23 1.26 18.03
C ALA A 150 -18.56 0.49 18.04
N ASP A 151 -19.69 1.13 18.39
CA ASP A 151 -21.01 0.51 18.39
C ASP A 151 -21.41 -0.02 16.98
N VAL A 152 -21.08 0.72 15.91
CA VAL A 152 -21.32 0.27 14.52
C VAL A 152 -20.43 -0.91 14.13
N HIS A 153 -19.15 -0.90 14.55
CA HIS A 153 -18.23 -2.03 14.36
C HIS A 153 -18.76 -3.29 15.04
N ASP A 154 -19.13 -3.18 16.32
CA ASP A 154 -19.60 -4.30 17.13
C ASP A 154 -20.93 -4.86 16.59
N LEU A 155 -21.83 -4.00 16.09
CA LEU A 155 -23.11 -4.42 15.51
C LEU A 155 -22.94 -5.16 14.17
N ALA A 156 -21.94 -4.79 13.37
CA ALA A 156 -21.57 -5.55 12.18
C ALA A 156 -20.98 -6.93 12.54
N LEU A 157 -20.13 -7.01 13.57
CA LEU A 157 -19.59 -8.28 14.09
C LEU A 157 -20.68 -9.18 14.67
N TYR A 158 -21.61 -8.62 15.46
CA TYR A 158 -22.79 -9.30 16.00
C TYR A 158 -23.62 -9.95 14.88
N THR A 159 -23.96 -9.18 13.85
CA THR A 159 -24.74 -9.64 12.70
C THR A 159 -24.05 -10.82 12.00
N LYS A 160 -22.73 -10.71 11.78
CA LYS A 160 -21.88 -11.73 11.14
C LYS A 160 -21.76 -13.02 11.97
N LEU A 161 -21.57 -12.92 13.28
CA LEU A 161 -21.48 -14.08 14.18
C LEU A 161 -22.81 -14.85 14.21
N ASN A 162 -23.93 -14.13 14.28
CA ASN A 162 -25.27 -14.72 14.32
C ASN A 162 -25.64 -15.42 12.99
N ILE A 163 -25.44 -14.80 11.82
CA ILE A 163 -25.69 -15.46 10.53
C ILE A 163 -24.79 -16.70 10.33
N THR A 164 -23.52 -16.62 10.76
CA THR A 164 -22.60 -17.78 10.76
C THR A 164 -23.12 -18.90 11.67
N GLY A 165 -23.73 -18.54 12.80
CA GLY A 165 -24.37 -19.47 13.72
C GLY A 165 -25.59 -20.19 13.12
N PHE A 166 -26.51 -19.44 12.49
CA PHE A 166 -27.64 -20.01 11.76
C PHE A 166 -27.18 -20.95 10.65
N MET A 167 -26.23 -20.52 9.81
CA MET A 167 -25.71 -21.36 8.71
C MET A 167 -25.04 -22.63 9.23
N LYS A 168 -24.39 -22.60 10.40
CA LYS A 168 -23.75 -23.78 11.00
C LYS A 168 -24.73 -24.72 11.71
N ILE A 169 -25.78 -24.22 12.35
CA ILE A 169 -26.79 -25.09 12.96
C ILE A 169 -27.64 -25.74 11.87
N LEU A 170 -28.04 -24.99 10.83
CA LEU A 170 -28.74 -25.53 9.65
C LEU A 170 -27.89 -26.56 8.90
N LYS A 171 -26.58 -26.33 8.68
CA LYS A 171 -25.69 -27.33 8.06
C LYS A 171 -25.53 -28.60 8.91
N LYS A 172 -25.74 -28.51 10.22
CA LYS A 172 -25.58 -29.65 11.15
C LYS A 172 -26.84 -30.52 11.22
N GLN A 173 -28.00 -29.97 10.86
CA GLN A 173 -29.25 -30.71 10.72
C GLN A 173 -29.23 -31.38 9.34
N THR A 174 -29.02 -32.70 9.30
CA THR A 174 -28.52 -33.41 8.11
C THR A 174 -29.57 -33.76 7.05
N ASN A 175 -30.84 -33.38 7.23
CA ASN A 175 -31.87 -33.54 6.21
C ASN A 175 -31.93 -32.27 5.34
N MET A 176 -31.75 -32.44 4.02
CA MET A 176 -31.67 -31.32 3.07
C MET A 176 -32.96 -30.48 2.95
N SER A 177 -34.09 -30.93 3.52
CA SER A 177 -35.38 -30.22 3.54
C SER A 177 -35.26 -28.85 4.20
N LEU A 178 -34.86 -28.82 5.48
CA LEU A 178 -34.91 -27.63 6.31
C LEU A 178 -33.99 -26.51 5.81
N LYS A 179 -32.81 -26.83 5.27
CA LYS A 179 -31.93 -25.81 4.68
C LYS A 179 -32.56 -25.19 3.41
N ALA A 180 -33.25 -26.00 2.60
CA ALA A 180 -33.90 -25.54 1.38
C ALA A 180 -35.16 -24.70 1.65
N THR A 181 -35.89 -24.98 2.73
CA THR A 181 -37.10 -24.24 3.12
C THR A 181 -36.79 -23.02 4.00
N PHE A 182 -35.95 -23.15 5.03
CA PHE A 182 -35.76 -22.10 6.04
C PHE A 182 -35.08 -20.84 5.50
N ILE A 183 -34.17 -20.97 4.53
CA ILE A 183 -33.49 -19.82 3.92
C ILE A 183 -34.50 -18.91 3.19
N PRO A 184 -35.26 -19.36 2.17
CA PRO A 184 -36.24 -18.51 1.49
C PRO A 184 -37.46 -18.14 2.35
N ASP A 185 -38.01 -19.07 3.15
CA ASP A 185 -39.27 -18.81 3.86
C ASP A 185 -39.15 -18.00 5.14
N TYR A 186 -37.97 -17.96 5.77
CA TYR A 186 -37.77 -17.25 7.05
C TYR A 186 -36.64 -16.23 6.95
N LEU A 187 -35.45 -16.67 6.53
CA LEU A 187 -34.25 -15.83 6.55
C LEU A 187 -34.29 -14.70 5.51
N GLU A 188 -34.86 -14.95 4.32
CA GLU A 188 -35.03 -13.91 3.29
C GLU A 188 -36.25 -13.02 3.51
N ARG A 189 -37.28 -13.51 4.21
CA ARG A 189 -38.44 -12.68 4.61
C ARG A 189 -38.11 -11.69 5.73
N ARG A 190 -37.12 -11.99 6.58
CA ARG A 190 -36.60 -11.11 7.65
C ARG A 190 -35.07 -11.01 7.60
N PRO A 191 -34.49 -10.35 6.58
CA PRO A 191 -33.06 -10.41 6.30
C PRO A 191 -32.25 -9.45 7.18
N PHE A 192 -32.06 -9.82 8.45
CA PHE A 192 -31.22 -9.07 9.40
C PHE A 192 -29.75 -8.91 8.92
N TYR A 193 -29.26 -9.88 8.15
CA TYR A 193 -27.91 -9.90 7.59
C TYR A 193 -27.72 -9.06 6.31
N LYS A 194 -28.79 -8.63 5.61
CA LYS A 194 -28.70 -7.75 4.43
C LYS A 194 -28.78 -6.26 4.82
N TYR A 195 -28.36 -5.91 6.04
CA TYR A 195 -28.44 -4.53 6.53
C TYR A 195 -27.40 -3.62 5.85
N ASN A 196 -27.85 -2.46 5.37
CA ASN A 196 -27.00 -1.50 4.70
C ASN A 196 -26.29 -0.56 5.70
N TRP A 197 -25.04 -0.89 6.04
CA TRP A 197 -24.20 -0.06 6.90
C TRP A 197 -23.81 1.28 6.26
N ASP A 198 -23.82 1.42 4.93
CA ASP A 198 -23.25 2.58 4.24
C ASP A 198 -24.03 3.87 4.51
N ALA A 199 -25.35 3.79 4.68
CA ALA A 199 -26.16 4.95 5.07
C ALA A 199 -25.84 5.47 6.48
N LEU A 200 -25.44 4.59 7.41
CA LEU A 200 -24.96 4.98 8.74
C LEU A 200 -23.53 5.53 8.67
N ILE A 201 -22.65 4.84 7.94
CA ILE A 201 -21.24 5.25 7.75
C ILE A 201 -21.15 6.63 7.10
N ILE A 202 -22.01 6.97 6.13
CA ILE A 202 -22.03 8.31 5.51
C ILE A 202 -22.49 9.39 6.50
N LYS A 203 -23.52 9.13 7.31
CA LYS A 203 -23.97 10.09 8.35
C LYS A 203 -22.92 10.27 9.43
N LEU A 204 -22.34 9.18 9.91
CA LEU A 204 -21.22 9.19 10.87
C LEU A 204 -19.99 9.91 10.29
N SER A 205 -19.73 9.77 8.99
CA SER A 205 -18.66 10.50 8.32
C SER A 205 -18.91 12.01 8.21
N LYS A 206 -20.17 12.43 7.98
CA LYS A 206 -20.51 13.87 8.00
C LYS A 206 -20.34 14.44 9.40
N LEU A 207 -20.79 13.71 10.42
CA LEU A 207 -20.63 14.07 11.83
C LEU A 207 -19.15 14.17 12.23
N TYR A 208 -18.35 13.16 11.89
CA TYR A 208 -16.90 13.14 12.16
C TYR A 208 -16.18 14.31 11.50
N ASP A 209 -16.53 14.64 10.24
CA ASP A 209 -15.95 15.79 9.55
C ASP A 209 -16.34 17.11 10.21
N LEU A 210 -17.63 17.27 10.57
CA LEU A 210 -18.17 18.48 11.21
C LEU A 210 -17.54 18.76 12.58
N VAL A 211 -17.34 17.72 13.41
CA VAL A 211 -16.63 17.82 14.71
C VAL A 211 -15.16 18.19 14.47
N ARG A 212 -14.47 17.43 13.61
CA ARG A 212 -13.04 17.62 13.29
C ARG A 212 -12.73 19.01 12.71
N THR A 213 -13.67 19.64 12.02
CA THR A 213 -13.52 20.98 11.47
C THR A 213 -14.13 22.09 12.34
N ARG A 214 -14.60 21.78 13.55
CA ARG A 214 -15.32 22.71 14.45
C ARG A 214 -16.39 23.53 13.70
N GLY A 215 -17.12 22.89 12.79
CA GLY A 215 -18.15 23.55 11.97
C GLY A 215 -17.68 24.37 10.76
N HIS A 216 -16.39 24.65 10.59
CA HIS A 216 -15.86 25.36 9.42
C HIS A 216 -15.55 24.38 8.27
N PRO A 217 -16.42 24.21 7.26
CA PRO A 217 -16.15 23.28 6.17
C PRO A 217 -14.87 23.68 5.43
N VAL A 218 -13.93 22.72 5.27
CA VAL A 218 -12.66 22.97 4.57
C VAL A 218 -12.94 23.43 3.14
N GLN A 219 -12.80 24.74 2.89
CA GLN A 219 -13.10 25.34 1.59
C GLN A 219 -12.01 24.97 0.58
N GLY A 220 -12.29 23.97 -0.24
CA GLY A 220 -11.45 23.58 -1.36
C GLY A 220 -12.18 22.69 -2.34
N ASP A 221 -12.11 23.01 -3.63
CA ASP A 221 -12.70 22.15 -4.67
C ASP A 221 -12.06 20.76 -4.61
N SER A 222 -12.89 19.74 -4.37
CA SER A 222 -12.46 18.33 -4.33
C SER A 222 -11.79 17.86 -5.64
N SER A 223 -12.05 18.58 -6.74
CA SER A 223 -11.45 18.40 -8.07
C SER A 223 -10.12 19.13 -8.23
N ALA A 224 -9.89 20.23 -7.50
CA ALA A 224 -8.71 21.08 -7.59
C ALA A 224 -7.51 20.47 -6.86
N GLY A 225 -6.94 19.41 -7.43
CA GLY A 225 -5.54 19.07 -7.16
C GLY A 225 -4.66 20.18 -7.77
N GLY A 226 -4.28 21.16 -6.95
CA GLY A 226 -3.56 22.37 -7.37
C GLY A 226 -2.35 22.10 -8.26
N SER A 227 -2.12 22.98 -9.23
CA SER A 227 -1.05 22.88 -10.24
C SER A 227 0.31 23.34 -9.71
N GLN A 228 0.69 22.89 -8.51
CA GLN A 228 1.96 23.24 -7.87
C GLN A 228 3.01 22.12 -7.95
N SER A 229 4.22 22.48 -7.56
CA SER A 229 5.53 21.85 -7.77
C SER A 229 5.61 20.32 -7.59
N ALA A 230 6.41 19.72 -8.48
CA ALA A 230 6.99 18.37 -8.47
C ALA A 230 6.58 17.39 -7.35
N PHE A 231 5.38 16.81 -7.46
CA PHE A 231 4.92 15.72 -6.59
C PHE A 231 5.03 14.33 -7.24
N VAL A 232 5.20 13.29 -6.41
CA VAL A 232 5.19 11.90 -6.82
C VAL A 232 3.77 11.33 -6.65
N ARG A 233 3.15 10.90 -7.77
CA ARG A 233 1.86 10.20 -7.73
C ARG A 233 2.07 8.69 -7.72
N GLN A 234 1.70 8.05 -6.62
CA GLN A 234 1.66 6.60 -6.51
C GLN A 234 0.20 6.12 -6.43
N THR A 235 -0.10 5.01 -7.11
CA THR A 235 -1.42 4.36 -7.01
C THR A 235 -1.23 2.87 -6.84
N THR A 236 -1.63 2.38 -5.68
CA THR A 236 -1.59 0.96 -5.31
C THR A 236 -3.02 0.42 -5.21
N LYS A 237 -3.14 -0.90 -5.35
CA LYS A 237 -4.41 -1.61 -5.29
C LYS A 237 -4.28 -2.83 -4.41
N TYR A 238 -5.34 -3.09 -3.66
CA TYR A 238 -5.41 -4.17 -2.71
C TYR A 238 -6.74 -4.90 -2.85
N TRP A 239 -6.73 -6.19 -2.56
CA TRP A 239 -7.94 -6.95 -2.30
C TRP A 239 -8.28 -6.89 -0.80
N VAL A 240 -9.57 -6.93 -0.51
CA VAL A 240 -10.13 -6.87 0.84
C VAL A 240 -11.12 -8.01 0.96
N HIS A 241 -10.96 -8.89 1.94
CA HIS A 241 -11.94 -9.94 2.16
C HIS A 241 -13.29 -9.32 2.59
N PRO A 242 -14.47 -9.83 2.15
CA PRO A 242 -15.78 -9.31 2.54
C PRO A 242 -15.92 -9.08 4.06
N ASP A 243 -15.44 -10.03 4.86
CA ASP A 243 -15.34 -9.96 6.33
C ASP A 243 -14.65 -8.70 6.89
N ASN A 244 -13.72 -8.11 6.14
CA ASN A 244 -12.87 -6.99 6.56
C ASN A 244 -13.39 -5.64 6.03
N LEU A 245 -14.44 -5.63 5.19
CA LEU A 245 -14.94 -4.40 4.55
C LEU A 245 -15.43 -3.35 5.56
N VAL A 246 -16.19 -3.75 6.59
CA VAL A 246 -16.71 -2.79 7.60
C VAL A 246 -15.59 -2.27 8.51
N PRO A 247 -14.72 -3.11 9.13
CA PRO A 247 -13.56 -2.62 9.86
C PRO A 247 -12.67 -1.69 9.03
N LEU A 248 -12.44 -2.01 7.76
CA LEU A 248 -11.68 -1.16 6.84
C LEU A 248 -12.35 0.20 6.60
N LYS A 249 -13.67 0.23 6.30
CA LYS A 249 -14.41 1.48 6.10
C LYS A 249 -14.32 2.39 7.33
N LEU A 250 -14.46 1.82 8.52
CA LEU A 250 -14.40 2.57 9.79
C LEU A 250 -12.96 3.03 10.14
N ALA A 251 -11.93 2.22 9.87
CA ALA A 251 -10.54 2.62 10.07
C ALA A 251 -10.11 3.76 9.14
N ILE A 252 -10.62 3.80 7.90
CA ILE A 252 -10.38 4.91 6.97
C ILE A 252 -11.17 6.17 7.41
N LEU A 253 -12.42 6.01 7.87
CA LEU A 253 -13.31 7.11 8.26
C LEU A 253 -12.71 7.99 9.37
N ARG A 254 -11.94 7.42 10.30
CA ARG A 254 -11.18 8.17 11.34
C ARG A 254 -10.22 9.23 10.75
N ASN A 255 -9.80 9.08 9.50
CA ASN A 255 -8.77 9.92 8.86
C ASN A 255 -9.28 10.68 7.62
N LEU A 256 -10.23 10.10 6.87
CA LEU A 256 -10.75 10.66 5.62
C LEU A 256 -12.28 10.52 5.57
N PRO A 257 -13.03 11.62 5.37
CA PRO A 257 -14.48 11.55 5.22
C PRO A 257 -14.89 10.93 3.87
N VAL A 258 -16.10 10.38 3.83
CA VAL A 258 -16.73 9.86 2.62
C VAL A 258 -17.16 11.01 1.72
N LEU A 259 -16.62 11.04 0.51
CA LEU A 259 -16.93 12.05 -0.49
C LEU A 259 -18.33 11.81 -1.08
N VAL A 260 -19.29 12.69 -0.75
CA VAL A 260 -20.65 12.68 -1.30
C VAL A 260 -20.72 13.68 -2.48
N PHE A 261 -21.00 13.18 -3.69
CA PHE A 261 -21.01 14.01 -4.91
C PHE A 261 -22.13 15.06 -4.99
N ASN A 262 -23.24 14.83 -4.28
CA ASN A 262 -24.34 15.79 -4.18
C ASN A 262 -24.80 15.82 -2.72
N ALA A 263 -24.42 16.87 -1.98
CA ALA A 263 -24.70 16.97 -0.55
C ALA A 263 -26.18 17.23 -0.23
N GLU A 264 -26.94 17.79 -1.20
CA GLU A 264 -28.35 18.18 -1.06
C GLU A 264 -29.32 16.98 -1.18
N LYS A 265 -28.90 15.90 -1.84
CA LYS A 265 -29.71 14.69 -2.01
C LYS A 265 -29.43 13.70 -0.87
N GLU A 266 -30.48 13.10 -0.30
CA GLU A 266 -30.29 11.93 0.55
C GLU A 266 -29.61 10.78 -0.22
N PHE A 267 -28.71 10.06 0.46
CA PHE A 267 -27.94 8.99 -0.15
C PHE A 267 -28.83 7.79 -0.52
N ASP A 268 -28.88 7.47 -1.81
CA ASP A 268 -29.40 6.20 -2.31
C ASP A 268 -28.23 5.27 -2.66
N LEU A 269 -28.37 3.97 -2.40
CA LEU A 269 -27.45 2.93 -2.85
C LEU A 269 -27.20 2.99 -4.35
N GLN A 270 -28.21 3.39 -5.12
CA GLN A 270 -28.09 3.55 -6.57
C GLN A 270 -27.01 4.57 -6.96
N ASP A 271 -26.80 5.64 -6.18
CA ASP A 271 -25.82 6.70 -6.51
C ASP A 271 -24.37 6.21 -6.37
N ALA A 272 -24.12 5.17 -5.57
CA ALA A 272 -22.81 4.54 -5.43
C ALA A 272 -22.46 3.60 -6.59
N ALA A 273 -23.45 3.19 -7.41
CA ALA A 273 -23.28 2.24 -8.48
C ALA A 273 -22.48 2.82 -9.66
N ILE A 274 -21.46 2.10 -10.11
CA ILE A 274 -20.65 2.44 -11.27
C ILE A 274 -20.58 1.25 -12.22
N THR A 275 -21.15 1.44 -13.41
CA THR A 275 -21.05 0.45 -14.49
C THR A 275 -20.10 0.94 -15.57
N SER A 276 -19.37 0.02 -16.21
CA SER A 276 -18.50 0.34 -17.35
C SER A 276 -18.46 -0.81 -18.34
N ILE A 277 -18.82 -0.53 -19.60
CA ILE A 277 -18.72 -1.46 -20.71
C ILE A 277 -17.35 -1.28 -21.35
N TYR A 278 -16.54 -2.34 -21.38
CA TYR A 278 -15.26 -2.35 -22.06
C TYR A 278 -15.42 -2.87 -23.49
N PHE A 279 -14.68 -2.25 -24.40
CA PHE A 279 -14.67 -2.58 -25.82
C PHE A 279 -13.37 -3.28 -26.19
N ASP A 280 -13.44 -4.27 -27.06
CA ASP A 280 -12.30 -4.96 -27.67
C ASP A 280 -12.71 -5.59 -29.02
N ASN A 281 -11.76 -6.12 -29.78
CA ASN A 281 -12.03 -6.90 -31.00
C ASN A 281 -11.99 -8.41 -30.74
N GLU A 282 -12.33 -9.21 -31.76
CA GLU A 282 -12.40 -10.69 -31.67
C GLU A 282 -11.05 -11.35 -31.38
N ASP A 283 -9.94 -10.66 -31.70
CA ASP A 283 -8.55 -11.03 -31.42
C ASP A 283 -8.07 -10.62 -30.01
N LEU A 284 -8.89 -9.88 -29.24
CA LEU A 284 -8.56 -9.37 -27.90
C LEU A 284 -7.28 -8.51 -27.88
N GLU A 285 -7.09 -7.65 -28.89
CA GLU A 285 -5.91 -6.79 -29.05
C GLU A 285 -5.73 -5.83 -27.87
N LEU A 286 -6.80 -5.18 -27.42
CA LEU A 286 -6.72 -4.22 -26.31
C LEU A 286 -6.46 -4.96 -25.00
N TYR A 287 -7.08 -6.11 -24.76
CA TYR A 287 -6.78 -6.99 -23.65
C TYR A 287 -5.29 -7.36 -23.59
N LEU A 288 -4.72 -7.88 -24.69
CA LEU A 288 -3.33 -8.31 -24.76
C LEU A 288 -2.38 -7.12 -24.55
N GLY A 289 -2.59 -6.00 -25.26
CA GLY A 289 -1.78 -4.80 -25.09
C GLY A 289 -1.83 -4.23 -23.67
N ARG A 290 -2.99 -4.29 -23.00
CA ARG A 290 -3.14 -3.86 -21.59
C ARG A 290 -2.55 -4.84 -20.59
N LEU A 291 -2.46 -6.13 -20.91
CA LEU A 291 -1.87 -7.18 -20.08
C LEU A 291 -0.34 -7.15 -20.14
N GLU A 292 0.23 -7.14 -21.34
CA GLU A 292 1.67 -6.99 -21.58
C GLU A 292 2.18 -5.58 -21.26
N LYS A 293 1.26 -4.60 -21.24
CA LYS A 293 1.51 -3.16 -21.07
C LYS A 293 2.38 -2.61 -22.20
N THR A 294 2.00 -2.84 -23.45
CA THR A 294 2.70 -2.26 -24.59
C THR A 294 2.61 -0.73 -24.57
N GLU A 295 3.63 -0.05 -25.09
CA GLU A 295 3.63 1.41 -25.19
C GLU A 295 2.45 1.88 -26.06
N GLY A 296 1.70 2.87 -25.59
CA GLY A 296 0.47 3.33 -26.22
C GLY A 296 -0.77 2.44 -26.00
N ALA A 297 -0.68 1.33 -25.25
CA ALA A 297 -1.79 0.38 -25.10
C ALA A 297 -3.08 1.03 -24.56
N GLN A 298 -4.13 1.00 -25.38
CA GLN A 298 -5.40 1.66 -25.09
C GLN A 298 -6.37 0.74 -24.35
N ALA A 299 -7.24 1.32 -23.53
CA ALA A 299 -8.45 0.68 -23.03
C ALA A 299 -9.59 1.67 -23.20
N ILE A 300 -10.58 1.31 -24.03
CA ILE A 300 -11.76 2.12 -24.31
C ILE A 300 -12.93 1.54 -23.51
N ARG A 301 -13.70 2.40 -22.86
CA ARG A 301 -14.88 1.99 -22.09
C ARG A 301 -15.94 3.09 -22.03
N LEU A 302 -17.20 2.68 -22.07
CA LEU A 302 -18.36 3.56 -21.83
C LEU A 302 -18.82 3.39 -20.39
N ARG A 303 -19.00 4.49 -19.66
CA ARG A 303 -19.29 4.51 -18.22
C ARG A 303 -20.49 5.38 -17.91
N TRP A 304 -21.36 4.90 -17.03
CA TRP A 304 -22.32 5.74 -16.32
C TRP A 304 -22.17 5.59 -14.81
N TYR A 305 -22.80 6.50 -14.08
CA TYR A 305 -22.84 6.57 -12.62
C TYR A 305 -24.31 6.63 -12.23
N GLY A 306 -24.75 5.86 -11.24
CA GLY A 306 -26.17 5.75 -10.91
C GLY A 306 -26.89 4.63 -11.66
N ASN A 307 -28.22 4.73 -11.66
CA ASN A 307 -29.13 3.79 -12.32
C ASN A 307 -29.08 3.87 -13.86
N THR A 308 -29.85 3.01 -14.51
CA THR A 308 -29.89 2.78 -15.97
C THR A 308 -30.49 3.97 -16.74
N ASP A 309 -31.34 4.77 -16.09
CA ASP A 309 -32.08 5.94 -16.64
C ASP A 309 -31.20 7.19 -16.88
N VAL A 310 -29.89 7.08 -16.63
CA VAL A 310 -28.95 8.19 -16.70
C VAL A 310 -28.70 8.58 -18.16
N LYS A 311 -29.08 9.81 -18.50
CA LYS A 311 -29.00 10.36 -19.87
C LYS A 311 -27.57 10.63 -20.35
N THR A 312 -26.60 10.75 -19.45
CA THR A 312 -25.21 11.14 -19.74
C THR A 312 -24.27 9.96 -19.57
N ILE A 313 -23.68 9.50 -20.67
CA ILE A 313 -22.67 8.44 -20.70
C ILE A 313 -21.30 9.09 -20.89
N PHE A 314 -20.28 8.58 -20.21
CA PHE A 314 -18.89 9.01 -20.37
C PHE A 314 -18.13 8.00 -21.23
N VAL A 315 -17.70 8.42 -22.42
CA VAL A 315 -16.73 7.67 -23.23
C VAL A 315 -15.36 7.95 -22.63
N GLU A 316 -14.72 6.93 -22.06
CA GLU A 316 -13.39 7.05 -21.44
C GLU A 316 -12.35 6.24 -22.22
N ARG A 317 -11.18 6.86 -22.48
CA ARG A 317 -9.99 6.19 -22.99
C ARG A 317 -8.86 6.26 -21.96
N LYS A 318 -8.17 5.14 -21.75
CA LYS A 318 -6.91 5.07 -20.99
C LYS A 318 -5.78 4.62 -21.89
N THR A 319 -4.78 5.47 -22.07
CA THR A 319 -3.56 5.15 -22.82
C THR A 319 -2.45 4.81 -21.84
N HIS A 320 -1.85 3.63 -21.96
CA HIS A 320 -0.63 3.29 -21.23
C HIS A 320 0.55 4.06 -21.82
N ARG A 321 1.37 4.61 -20.93
CA ARG A 321 2.71 5.14 -21.22
C ARG A 321 3.70 4.44 -20.31
N GLU A 322 4.80 4.00 -20.89
CA GLU A 322 5.90 3.36 -20.16
C GLU A 322 6.77 4.36 -19.41
N ASP A 323 7.29 3.95 -18.25
CA ASP A 323 8.12 4.77 -17.37
C ASP A 323 9.34 5.39 -18.11
N TRP A 324 9.90 4.69 -19.11
CA TRP A 324 11.07 5.14 -19.88
C TRP A 324 10.77 6.30 -20.85
N THR A 325 9.51 6.52 -21.21
CA THR A 325 9.11 7.65 -22.07
C THR A 325 9.12 8.99 -21.34
N GLY A 326 9.13 8.98 -20.00
CA GLY A 326 8.89 10.15 -19.17
C GLY A 326 7.42 10.60 -19.11
N GLU A 327 6.58 10.18 -20.05
CA GLU A 327 5.15 10.48 -20.05
C GLU A 327 4.38 9.64 -19.03
N LYS A 328 3.42 10.25 -18.33
CA LYS A 328 2.51 9.54 -17.42
C LYS A 328 1.33 8.97 -18.22
N SER A 329 0.90 7.75 -17.88
CA SER A 329 -0.29 7.13 -18.50
C SER A 329 -1.52 8.02 -18.39
N VAL A 330 -2.13 8.37 -19.53
CA VAL A 330 -3.22 9.36 -19.63
C VAL A 330 -4.59 8.70 -19.53
N LYS A 331 -5.51 9.30 -18.78
CA LYS A 331 -6.96 9.02 -18.83
C LYS A 331 -7.67 10.26 -19.34
N ALA A 332 -8.37 10.12 -20.47
CA ALA A 332 -9.19 11.18 -21.04
C ALA A 332 -10.65 10.69 -21.17
N ARG A 333 -11.62 11.62 -21.16
CA ARG A 333 -13.05 11.30 -21.31
C ARG A 333 -13.86 12.48 -21.86
N PHE A 334 -14.96 12.18 -22.53
CA PHE A 334 -15.99 13.16 -22.88
C PHE A 334 -17.41 12.63 -22.55
N PRO A 335 -18.37 13.51 -22.27
CA PRO A 335 -19.78 13.12 -22.11
C PRO A 335 -20.48 13.02 -23.47
N ILE A 336 -21.39 12.06 -23.61
CA ILE A 336 -22.32 11.88 -24.74
C ILE A 336 -23.71 11.55 -24.19
N LYS A 337 -24.77 11.88 -24.93
CA LYS A 337 -26.14 11.49 -24.57
C LYS A 337 -26.39 10.04 -24.94
N GLU A 338 -27.10 9.30 -24.08
CA GLU A 338 -27.31 7.85 -24.22
C GLU A 338 -27.86 7.43 -25.61
N HIS A 339 -28.90 8.12 -26.09
CA HIS A 339 -29.51 7.85 -27.40
C HIS A 339 -28.60 8.13 -28.62
N LEU A 340 -27.50 8.87 -28.45
CA LEU A 340 -26.52 9.15 -29.52
C LEU A 340 -25.36 8.14 -29.53
N VAL A 341 -25.25 7.27 -28.52
CA VAL A 341 -24.11 6.37 -28.37
C VAL A 341 -23.97 5.40 -29.54
N ASN A 342 -25.06 4.74 -29.97
CA ASN A 342 -24.99 3.77 -31.06
C ASN A 342 -24.60 4.44 -32.39
N ALA A 343 -25.19 5.60 -32.71
CA ALA A 343 -24.86 6.37 -33.92
C ALA A 343 -23.42 6.92 -33.90
N PHE A 344 -22.88 7.22 -32.71
CA PHE A 344 -21.46 7.58 -32.56
C PHE A 344 -20.54 6.36 -32.79
N LEU A 345 -20.89 5.19 -32.27
CA LEU A 345 -20.10 3.96 -32.44
C LEU A 345 -20.13 3.41 -33.87
N SER A 346 -21.24 3.58 -34.60
CA SER A 346 -21.35 3.21 -36.03
C SER A 346 -20.62 4.17 -36.98
N GLY A 347 -20.29 5.39 -36.52
CA GLY A 347 -19.70 6.45 -37.36
C GLY A 347 -20.71 7.35 -38.07
N GLU A 348 -22.01 7.14 -37.86
CA GLU A 348 -23.08 7.98 -38.45
C GLU A 348 -23.17 9.37 -37.82
N TYR A 349 -22.71 9.52 -36.58
CA TYR A 349 -22.80 10.77 -35.81
C TYR A 349 -21.42 11.24 -35.30
N THR A 350 -21.14 12.54 -35.45
CA THR A 350 -19.91 13.19 -34.95
C THR A 350 -20.23 14.22 -33.86
N MET A 351 -19.36 14.30 -32.84
CA MET A 351 -19.59 15.13 -31.65
C MET A 351 -19.24 16.62 -31.85
N ASP A 352 -18.60 16.98 -32.97
CA ASP A 352 -18.11 18.33 -33.29
C ASP A 352 -19.13 19.43 -33.05
N ALA A 353 -20.38 19.20 -33.45
CA ALA A 353 -21.46 20.19 -33.33
C ALA A 353 -21.84 20.43 -31.87
N GLU A 354 -21.97 19.38 -31.04
CA GLU A 354 -22.30 19.53 -29.61
C GLU A 354 -21.15 20.17 -28.83
N PHE A 355 -19.90 19.81 -29.11
CA PHE A 355 -18.75 20.42 -28.41
C PHE A 355 -18.55 21.89 -28.78
N LYS A 356 -18.73 22.28 -30.05
CA LYS A 356 -18.76 23.70 -30.46
C LYS A 356 -19.92 24.45 -29.80
N GLU A 357 -21.05 23.79 -29.54
CA GLU A 357 -22.15 24.39 -28.79
C GLU A 357 -21.83 24.65 -27.31
N LEU A 358 -20.93 23.87 -26.69
CA LEU A 358 -20.45 24.12 -25.32
C LEU A 358 -19.61 25.40 -25.23
N VAL A 359 -18.79 25.70 -26.25
CA VAL A 359 -18.07 26.98 -26.38
C VAL A 359 -19.07 28.13 -26.53
N ARG A 360 -20.06 27.98 -27.44
CA ARG A 360 -21.12 28.98 -27.65
C ARG A 360 -21.93 29.27 -26.38
N LYS A 361 -22.07 28.28 -25.49
CA LYS A 361 -22.73 28.39 -24.18
C LYS A 361 -21.80 28.88 -23.06
N GLY A 362 -20.54 29.22 -23.35
CA GLY A 362 -19.55 29.71 -22.38
C GLY A 362 -19.14 28.70 -21.31
N LYS A 363 -19.46 27.40 -21.47
CA LYS A 363 -19.24 26.39 -20.42
C LYS A 363 -17.82 25.82 -20.38
N LYS A 364 -17.03 26.03 -21.44
CA LYS A 364 -15.68 25.48 -21.63
C LYS A 364 -14.84 26.40 -22.52
N THR A 365 -13.53 26.31 -22.34
CA THR A 365 -12.55 26.98 -23.21
C THR A 365 -12.46 26.30 -24.58
N GLN A 366 -11.97 27.03 -25.60
CA GLN A 366 -11.77 26.48 -26.95
C GLN A 366 -10.76 25.31 -26.94
N GLN A 367 -9.66 25.44 -26.20
CA GLN A 367 -8.61 24.41 -26.09
C GLN A 367 -9.12 23.09 -25.47
N GLU A 368 -9.98 23.16 -24.44
CA GLU A 368 -10.66 21.98 -23.91
C GLU A 368 -11.60 21.32 -24.92
N VAL A 369 -12.25 22.13 -25.77
CA VAL A 369 -13.16 21.62 -26.79
C VAL A 369 -12.39 20.97 -27.93
N ASP A 370 -11.28 21.56 -28.38
CA ASP A 370 -10.43 20.97 -29.43
C ASP A 370 -9.82 19.64 -28.98
N THR A 371 -9.37 19.54 -27.71
CA THR A 371 -8.88 18.27 -27.14
C THR A 371 -9.99 17.23 -26.94
N MET A 372 -11.24 17.62 -26.65
CA MET A 372 -12.39 16.70 -26.65
C MET A 372 -12.77 16.23 -28.06
N ILE A 373 -12.72 17.11 -29.07
CA ILE A 373 -12.96 16.77 -30.47
C ILE A 373 -11.91 15.77 -30.95
N GLN A 374 -10.62 16.04 -30.72
CA GLN A 374 -9.53 15.12 -31.04
C GLN A 374 -9.75 13.75 -30.37
N LEU A 375 -10.06 13.73 -29.08
CA LEU A 375 -10.34 12.48 -28.35
C LEU A 375 -11.53 11.71 -28.93
N ALA A 376 -12.62 12.38 -29.27
CA ALA A 376 -13.80 11.74 -29.85
C ALA A 376 -13.50 11.13 -31.22
N ASN A 377 -12.80 11.88 -32.08
CA ASN A 377 -12.40 11.41 -33.41
C ASN A 377 -11.42 10.24 -33.34
N GLU A 378 -10.41 10.29 -32.45
CA GLU A 378 -9.48 9.17 -32.26
C GLU A 378 -10.15 7.92 -31.68
N VAL A 379 -11.14 8.08 -30.79
CA VAL A 379 -11.91 6.94 -30.23
C VAL A 379 -12.84 6.35 -31.30
N GLN A 380 -13.58 7.18 -32.04
CA GLN A 380 -14.46 6.72 -33.12
C GLN A 380 -13.67 6.01 -34.22
N TYR A 381 -12.56 6.60 -34.66
CA TYR A 381 -11.63 5.97 -35.60
C TYR A 381 -11.12 4.62 -35.07
N GLY A 382 -10.71 4.56 -33.80
CA GLY A 382 -10.25 3.31 -33.17
C GLY A 382 -11.33 2.23 -33.09
N VAL A 383 -12.58 2.59 -32.79
CA VAL A 383 -13.72 1.67 -32.76
C VAL A 383 -14.02 1.11 -34.15
N VAL A 384 -14.17 1.98 -35.16
CA VAL A 384 -14.54 1.58 -36.52
C VAL A 384 -13.41 0.80 -37.20
N THR A 385 -12.16 1.29 -37.17
CA THR A 385 -11.06 0.65 -37.92
C THR A 385 -10.59 -0.68 -37.34
N ARG A 386 -10.75 -0.89 -36.02
CA ARG A 386 -10.37 -2.15 -35.36
C ARG A 386 -11.55 -3.09 -35.13
N GLY A 387 -12.77 -2.68 -35.51
CA GLY A 387 -13.99 -3.47 -35.30
C GLY A 387 -14.31 -3.72 -33.82
N LEU A 388 -14.10 -2.73 -32.95
CA LEU A 388 -14.30 -2.89 -31.51
C LEU A 388 -15.79 -3.03 -31.17
N LYS A 389 -16.15 -4.06 -30.41
CA LYS A 389 -17.51 -4.35 -29.93
C LYS A 389 -17.55 -4.31 -28.39
N PRO A 390 -18.73 -4.20 -27.76
CA PRO A 390 -18.89 -4.49 -26.33
C PRO A 390 -18.41 -5.92 -26.02
N VAL A 391 -17.53 -6.08 -25.01
CA VAL A 391 -16.98 -7.40 -24.63
C VAL A 391 -17.28 -7.75 -23.18
N VAL A 392 -16.96 -6.85 -22.24
CA VAL A 392 -17.19 -7.10 -20.81
C VAL A 392 -17.70 -5.86 -20.06
N ARG A 393 -18.83 -6.02 -19.37
CA ARG A 393 -19.34 -5.09 -18.37
C ARG A 393 -18.60 -5.32 -17.06
N THR A 394 -18.20 -4.24 -16.40
CA THR A 394 -17.80 -4.26 -14.99
C THR A 394 -18.78 -3.41 -14.19
N PHE A 395 -19.47 -4.02 -13.23
CA PHE A 395 -20.32 -3.37 -12.24
C PHE A 395 -19.63 -3.40 -10.88
N TYR A 396 -19.79 -2.34 -10.08
CA TYR A 396 -19.38 -2.28 -8.67
C TYR A 396 -19.98 -1.05 -8.00
N ASN A 397 -20.16 -1.10 -6.68
CA ASN A 397 -20.45 0.08 -5.87
C ASN A 397 -19.13 0.71 -5.40
N ARG A 398 -19.07 2.04 -5.31
CA ARG A 398 -17.85 2.75 -4.87
C ARG A 398 -18.11 3.69 -3.69
N THR A 399 -17.41 3.44 -2.60
CA THR A 399 -17.19 4.44 -1.54
C THR A 399 -15.86 5.16 -1.82
N ALA A 400 -15.87 6.49 -1.88
CA ALA A 400 -14.66 7.30 -2.02
C ALA A 400 -14.41 8.05 -0.72
N PHE A 401 -13.15 8.12 -0.29
CA PHE A 401 -12.70 8.79 0.92
C PHE A 401 -11.63 9.82 0.55
N GLN A 402 -11.90 11.08 0.84
CA GLN A 402 -11.04 12.21 0.50
C GLN A 402 -11.44 13.42 1.36
N LEU A 403 -10.45 14.08 1.96
CA LEU A 403 -10.61 15.41 2.55
C LEU A 403 -10.79 16.46 1.44
N PRO A 404 -11.77 17.38 1.54
CA PRO A 404 -11.84 18.56 0.68
C PRO A 404 -10.53 19.35 0.72
N GLY A 405 -10.12 19.95 -0.41
CA GLY A 405 -8.83 20.65 -0.53
C GLY A 405 -7.57 19.78 -0.54
N ASP A 406 -7.53 18.65 0.18
CA ASP A 406 -6.32 17.80 0.26
C ASP A 406 -6.21 16.80 -0.91
N ALA A 407 -4.99 16.67 -1.46
CA ALA A 407 -4.64 15.71 -2.49
C ALA A 407 -3.65 14.62 -2.03
N ARG A 408 -3.05 14.74 -0.83
CA ARG A 408 -1.99 13.86 -0.32
C ARG A 408 -2.41 12.40 -0.27
N VAL A 409 -3.62 12.13 0.22
CA VAL A 409 -4.20 10.77 0.29
C VAL A 409 -5.63 10.80 -0.25
N ARG A 410 -5.93 9.93 -1.21
CA ARG A 410 -7.29 9.69 -1.70
C ARG A 410 -7.52 8.18 -1.80
N ILE A 411 -8.53 7.67 -1.13
CA ILE A 411 -8.84 6.23 -1.08
C ILE A 411 -10.19 5.99 -1.78
N SER A 412 -10.32 4.88 -2.49
CA SER A 412 -11.63 4.40 -2.92
C SER A 412 -11.74 2.89 -2.77
N LEU A 413 -12.84 2.44 -2.18
CA LEU A 413 -13.18 1.03 -1.99
C LEU A 413 -14.30 0.66 -2.97
N ASP A 414 -14.02 -0.30 -3.85
CA ASP A 414 -15.00 -0.87 -4.77
C ASP A 414 -15.54 -2.19 -4.18
N THR A 415 -16.86 -2.28 -3.97
CA THR A 415 -17.58 -3.46 -3.45
C THR A 415 -18.57 -4.03 -4.49
N GLU A 416 -19.13 -5.21 -4.23
CA GLU A 416 -20.07 -5.92 -5.15
C GLU A 416 -19.53 -6.07 -6.59
N LEU A 417 -18.20 -6.19 -6.72
CA LEU A 417 -17.53 -6.23 -8.02
C LEU A 417 -18.01 -7.44 -8.83
N THR A 418 -18.63 -7.16 -9.97
CA THR A 418 -19.16 -8.17 -10.88
C THR A 418 -18.71 -7.89 -12.30
N MET A 419 -18.25 -8.94 -12.98
CA MET A 419 -17.90 -8.91 -14.39
C MET A 419 -19.00 -9.67 -15.15
N VAL A 420 -19.51 -9.10 -16.25
CA VAL A 420 -20.57 -9.71 -17.05
C VAL A 420 -20.22 -9.66 -18.53
N ARG A 421 -20.49 -10.74 -19.28
CA ARG A 421 -20.29 -10.81 -20.73
C ARG A 421 -21.26 -9.88 -21.46
N GLU A 422 -20.72 -9.15 -22.42
CA GLU A 422 -21.46 -8.32 -23.38
C GLU A 422 -21.24 -8.79 -24.83
N ASP A 423 -20.20 -9.60 -25.08
CA ASP A 423 -19.86 -10.15 -26.39
C ASP A 423 -20.92 -11.11 -26.96
N ASN A 424 -20.82 -11.42 -28.26
CA ASN A 424 -21.70 -12.36 -28.97
C ASN A 424 -20.94 -13.55 -29.59
N TRP A 425 -19.74 -13.85 -29.10
CA TRP A 425 -18.76 -14.72 -29.79
C TRP A 425 -18.98 -16.22 -29.61
N ASP A 426 -19.95 -16.60 -28.78
CA ASP A 426 -20.45 -17.97 -28.60
C ASP A 426 -21.78 -18.20 -29.32
N GLY A 427 -22.20 -17.27 -30.18
CA GLY A 427 -23.48 -17.31 -30.90
C GLY A 427 -24.69 -16.85 -30.08
N SER A 428 -24.51 -16.50 -28.80
CA SER A 428 -25.59 -15.92 -27.98
C SER A 428 -25.66 -14.40 -28.19
N ILE A 429 -26.82 -13.89 -28.57
CA ILE A 429 -27.03 -12.45 -28.77
C ILE A 429 -27.29 -11.81 -27.39
N ARG A 430 -26.32 -11.03 -26.89
CA ARG A 430 -26.40 -10.29 -25.61
C ARG A 430 -26.80 -8.84 -25.81
N CYS A 431 -25.87 -7.99 -26.25
CA CYS A 431 -26.15 -6.58 -26.54
C CYS A 431 -26.80 -6.36 -27.91
N GLY A 432 -26.67 -7.32 -28.85
CA GLY A 432 -27.07 -7.15 -30.24
C GLY A 432 -26.32 -5.97 -30.88
N GLU A 433 -27.06 -5.12 -31.59
CA GLU A 433 -26.55 -3.87 -32.18
C GLU A 433 -26.45 -2.70 -31.17
N ASN A 434 -26.81 -2.92 -29.89
CA ASN A 434 -26.75 -1.88 -28.86
C ASN A 434 -25.40 -1.87 -28.14
N TRP A 435 -24.98 -0.71 -27.65
CA TRP A 435 -23.74 -0.54 -26.89
C TRP A 435 -23.69 -1.25 -25.52
N ARG A 436 -24.83 -1.76 -25.03
CA ARG A 436 -24.97 -2.54 -23.78
C ARG A 436 -26.16 -3.51 -23.86
N ARG A 437 -26.10 -4.66 -23.17
CA ARG A 437 -27.28 -5.48 -22.88
C ARG A 437 -28.28 -4.75 -21.98
N THR A 438 -29.57 -4.98 -22.21
CA THR A 438 -30.72 -4.26 -21.61
C THR A 438 -31.55 -5.12 -20.66
N ASP A 439 -31.19 -6.40 -20.50
CA ASP A 439 -31.80 -7.38 -19.59
C ASP A 439 -31.37 -7.24 -18.12
N ILE A 440 -30.32 -6.45 -17.86
CA ILE A 440 -29.80 -6.16 -16.52
C ILE A 440 -29.49 -4.66 -16.34
N GLY A 441 -29.78 -4.14 -15.14
CA GLY A 441 -29.52 -2.75 -14.75
C GLY A 441 -28.36 -2.66 -13.77
N ILE A 442 -28.71 -2.37 -12.51
CA ILE A 442 -27.82 -2.24 -11.33
C ILE A 442 -28.17 -3.25 -10.23
N ASP A 443 -29.00 -4.23 -10.55
CA ASP A 443 -29.63 -5.23 -9.70
C ASP A 443 -28.69 -6.41 -9.36
N TYR A 444 -27.61 -6.11 -8.66
CA TYR A 444 -26.71 -7.10 -8.09
C TYR A 444 -27.45 -8.11 -7.19
N PRO A 445 -27.20 -9.43 -7.28
CA PRO A 445 -26.12 -10.10 -8.02
C PRO A 445 -26.51 -10.62 -9.43
N PHE A 446 -27.52 -10.02 -10.06
CA PHE A 446 -27.97 -10.31 -11.42
C PHE A 446 -28.43 -11.77 -11.62
N ASP A 447 -29.37 -12.25 -10.81
CA ASP A 447 -29.82 -13.66 -10.81
C ASP A 447 -30.63 -14.09 -12.03
N GLN A 448 -31.07 -13.16 -12.88
CA GLN A 448 -31.59 -13.45 -14.21
C GLN A 448 -30.53 -13.94 -15.20
N LEU A 449 -29.23 -13.74 -14.91
CA LEU A 449 -28.14 -14.13 -15.80
C LEU A 449 -27.73 -15.59 -15.65
N VAL A 450 -27.42 -16.21 -16.79
CA VAL A 450 -26.76 -17.51 -16.85
C VAL A 450 -25.41 -17.44 -16.11
N PRO A 451 -25.04 -18.42 -15.25
CA PRO A 451 -23.78 -18.39 -14.50
C PRO A 451 -22.50 -18.32 -15.34
N VAL A 452 -22.55 -18.71 -16.63
CA VAL A 452 -21.41 -18.59 -17.57
C VAL A 452 -21.20 -17.14 -18.04
N ASP A 453 -22.24 -16.30 -17.95
CA ASP A 453 -22.21 -14.89 -18.35
C ASP A 453 -21.73 -13.95 -17.24
N LYS A 454 -21.74 -14.38 -15.96
CA LYS A 454 -21.39 -13.54 -14.81
C LYS A 454 -20.29 -14.15 -13.95
N GLU A 455 -19.34 -13.32 -13.55
CA GLU A 455 -18.35 -13.62 -12.52
C GLU A 455 -18.55 -12.65 -11.35
N LEU A 456 -18.91 -13.23 -10.19
CA LEU A 456 -19.03 -12.51 -8.93
C LEU A 456 -17.66 -12.53 -8.26
N PHE A 457 -16.98 -11.39 -8.26
CA PHE A 457 -15.61 -11.30 -7.76
C PHE A 457 -15.59 -11.39 -6.23
N LYS A 458 -14.76 -12.31 -5.70
CA LYS A 458 -14.81 -12.74 -4.28
C LYS A 458 -14.46 -11.63 -3.26
N TYR A 459 -13.81 -10.55 -3.67
CA TYR A 459 -13.16 -9.57 -2.78
C TYR A 459 -13.53 -8.12 -3.09
N GLY A 460 -13.49 -7.23 -2.10
CA GLY A 460 -13.48 -5.78 -2.36
C GLY A 460 -12.14 -5.35 -2.98
N VAL A 461 -12.14 -4.26 -3.73
CA VAL A 461 -10.91 -3.68 -4.32
C VAL A 461 -10.68 -2.28 -3.77
N LEU A 462 -9.68 -2.16 -2.89
CA LEU A 462 -9.20 -0.90 -2.37
C LEU A 462 -8.18 -0.28 -3.34
N GLU A 463 -8.34 0.98 -3.70
CA GLU A 463 -7.41 1.78 -4.51
C GLU A 463 -6.93 2.96 -3.65
N VAL A 464 -5.65 2.96 -3.28
CA VAL A 464 -5.01 4.04 -2.52
C VAL A 464 -4.18 4.89 -3.48
N LYS A 465 -4.44 6.19 -3.50
CA LYS A 465 -3.72 7.18 -4.30
C LYS A 465 -2.99 8.13 -3.36
N LEU A 466 -1.68 8.18 -3.53
CA LEU A 466 -0.80 9.06 -2.80
C LEU A 466 -0.26 10.13 -3.75
N GLN A 467 -0.24 11.37 -3.27
CA GLN A 467 0.43 12.50 -3.90
C GLN A 467 1.37 13.12 -2.86
N THR A 468 2.55 12.54 -2.67
CA THR A 468 3.56 13.04 -1.75
C THR A 468 4.45 14.08 -2.44
N GLN A 469 4.87 15.09 -1.68
CA GLN A 469 5.93 16.01 -2.10
C GLN A 469 7.28 15.28 -2.11
N PHE A 470 8.23 15.75 -2.90
CA PHE A 470 9.55 15.11 -2.98
C PHE A 470 10.28 15.22 -1.63
N GLY A 471 10.70 14.09 -1.07
CA GLY A 471 11.33 14.01 0.26
C GLY A 471 10.37 13.76 1.43
N GLN A 472 9.05 13.84 1.23
CA GLN A 472 8.07 13.59 2.29
C GLN A 472 7.51 12.15 2.23
N GLU A 473 7.47 11.48 3.39
CA GLU A 473 6.84 10.16 3.53
C GLU A 473 5.31 10.24 3.57
N PRO A 474 4.58 9.18 3.14
CA PRO A 474 3.13 9.13 3.32
C PRO A 474 2.74 9.03 4.80
N PRO A 475 1.52 9.46 5.20
CA PRO A 475 1.09 9.38 6.60
C PRO A 475 1.16 7.97 7.18
N LYS A 476 1.65 7.83 8.42
CA LYS A 476 1.88 6.55 9.11
C LYS A 476 0.64 5.65 9.11
N TRP A 477 -0.55 6.19 9.39
CA TRP A 477 -1.79 5.41 9.37
C TRP A 477 -2.05 4.72 8.01
N VAL A 478 -1.58 5.29 6.89
CA VAL A 478 -1.68 4.66 5.57
C VAL A 478 -0.64 3.54 5.41
N THR A 479 0.57 3.70 5.93
CA THR A 479 1.57 2.61 5.91
C THR A 479 1.12 1.44 6.77
N ASP A 480 0.55 1.72 7.94
CA ASP A 480 0.04 0.72 8.87
C ASP A 480 -1.19 0.01 8.28
N LEU A 481 -2.08 0.76 7.63
CA LEU A 481 -3.22 0.19 6.88
C LEU A 481 -2.78 -0.76 5.76
N VAL A 482 -1.75 -0.37 5.00
CA VAL A 482 -1.18 -1.17 3.90
C VAL A 482 -0.43 -2.41 4.40
N GLN A 483 0.13 -2.38 5.60
CA GLN A 483 0.79 -3.53 6.25
C GLN A 483 -0.19 -4.42 7.03
N SER A 484 -1.38 -3.91 7.38
CA SER A 484 -2.37 -4.61 8.20
C SER A 484 -2.91 -5.91 7.58
N HIS A 485 -3.45 -6.77 8.44
CA HIS A 485 -4.16 -7.98 8.06
C HIS A 485 -5.44 -7.75 7.24
N LEU A 486 -5.93 -6.50 7.15
CA LEU A 486 -7.20 -6.17 6.48
C LEU A 486 -7.09 -6.26 4.95
N VAL A 487 -5.88 -6.12 4.39
CA VAL A 487 -5.66 -5.93 2.95
C VAL A 487 -4.62 -6.89 2.36
N GLU A 488 -4.73 -7.19 1.07
CA GLU A 488 -3.72 -7.92 0.31
C GLU A 488 -3.27 -7.14 -0.93
N ALA A 489 -1.97 -6.93 -1.10
CA ALA A 489 -1.42 -6.10 -2.17
C ALA A 489 -1.44 -6.83 -3.53
N VAL A 490 -2.29 -6.37 -4.45
CA VAL A 490 -2.38 -6.91 -5.82
C VAL A 490 -2.02 -5.81 -6.83
N PRO A 491 -0.72 -5.60 -7.09
CA PRO A 491 -0.23 -4.46 -7.84
C PRO A 491 -0.75 -4.46 -9.29
N LYS A 492 -1.22 -3.29 -9.73
CA LYS A 492 -1.73 -3.05 -11.10
C LYS A 492 -2.94 -3.93 -11.50
N PHE A 493 -3.69 -4.51 -10.55
CA PHE A 493 -4.96 -5.22 -10.81
C PHE A 493 -5.89 -4.43 -11.74
N SER A 494 -6.53 -5.13 -12.68
CA SER A 494 -7.43 -4.52 -13.68
C SER A 494 -8.71 -5.34 -13.83
N LYS A 495 -9.85 -4.68 -13.59
CA LYS A 495 -11.20 -5.26 -13.72
C LYS A 495 -11.47 -5.83 -15.12
N PHE A 496 -11.02 -5.11 -16.15
CA PHE A 496 -11.10 -5.53 -17.56
C PHE A 496 -10.31 -6.82 -17.84
N ILE A 497 -9.04 -6.85 -17.41
CA ILE A 497 -8.16 -8.01 -17.64
C ILE A 497 -8.69 -9.23 -16.88
N HIS A 498 -9.17 -9.04 -15.65
CA HIS A 498 -9.78 -10.12 -14.90
C HIS A 498 -11.05 -10.65 -15.60
N GLY A 499 -11.98 -9.76 -15.98
CA GLY A 499 -13.20 -10.13 -16.68
C GLY A 499 -12.95 -10.93 -17.96
N CYS A 500 -12.08 -10.45 -18.86
CA CYS A 500 -11.75 -11.20 -20.08
C CYS A 500 -11.04 -12.53 -19.78
N ALA A 501 -10.09 -12.57 -18.83
CA ALA A 501 -9.36 -13.80 -18.51
C ALA A 501 -10.26 -14.90 -17.92
N THR A 502 -11.28 -14.52 -17.14
CA THR A 502 -12.17 -15.44 -16.44
C THR A 502 -13.41 -15.81 -17.27
N LEU A 503 -14.03 -14.85 -17.97
CA LEU A 503 -15.27 -15.07 -18.73
C LEU A 503 -15.04 -15.57 -20.17
N LEU A 504 -13.85 -15.32 -20.75
CA LEU A 504 -13.49 -15.73 -22.11
C LEU A 504 -12.30 -16.70 -22.12
N PRO A 505 -12.32 -17.79 -21.31
CA PRO A 505 -11.15 -18.64 -21.11
C PRO A 505 -10.71 -19.34 -22.40
N ASN A 506 -11.60 -19.56 -23.36
CA ASN A 506 -11.30 -20.27 -24.61
C ASN A 506 -10.63 -19.38 -25.68
N ARG A 507 -10.53 -18.06 -25.46
CA ARG A 507 -9.87 -17.11 -26.38
C ARG A 507 -8.61 -16.47 -25.77
N VAL A 508 -8.27 -16.82 -24.53
CA VAL A 508 -7.19 -16.17 -23.76
C VAL A 508 -6.11 -17.18 -23.38
N ASP A 509 -5.02 -17.17 -24.15
CA ASP A 509 -3.80 -17.96 -23.90
C ASP A 509 -2.95 -17.41 -22.75
N LEU A 510 -2.93 -16.09 -22.60
CA LEU A 510 -2.09 -15.35 -21.67
C LEU A 510 -2.95 -14.76 -20.55
N VAL A 511 -2.77 -15.20 -19.31
CA VAL A 511 -3.58 -14.80 -18.14
C VAL A 511 -2.77 -14.00 -17.11
N PRO A 512 -3.38 -13.10 -16.31
CA PRO A 512 -2.65 -12.31 -15.33
C PRO A 512 -2.15 -13.15 -14.14
N PHE A 513 -1.04 -12.71 -13.53
CA PHE A 513 -0.40 -13.39 -12.38
C PHE A 513 -1.27 -13.62 -11.15
N TRP A 514 -2.32 -12.82 -10.95
CA TRP A 514 -3.24 -12.96 -9.82
C TRP A 514 -4.35 -14.00 -10.06
N LEU A 515 -4.55 -14.48 -11.30
CA LEU A 515 -5.63 -15.42 -11.59
C LEU A 515 -5.47 -16.77 -10.84
N PRO A 516 -4.26 -17.37 -10.72
CA PRO A 516 -4.07 -18.57 -9.90
C PRO A 516 -4.23 -18.33 -8.39
N GLN A 517 -4.17 -17.07 -7.93
CA GLN A 517 -4.35 -16.73 -6.50
C GLN A 517 -5.84 -16.65 -6.11
N MET A 518 -6.76 -16.65 -7.07
CA MET A 518 -8.20 -16.50 -6.82
C MET A 518 -8.81 -17.61 -5.95
N ASP A 519 -8.17 -18.78 -5.85
CA ASP A 519 -8.64 -19.91 -5.04
C ASP A 519 -7.99 -19.98 -3.65
N THR A 520 -7.01 -19.10 -3.37
CA THR A 520 -6.41 -18.94 -2.04
C THR A 520 -7.26 -17.99 -1.20
N ASP A 521 -7.53 -18.35 0.06
CA ASP A 521 -8.15 -17.43 1.01
C ASP A 521 -7.14 -16.37 1.48
N ILE A 522 -7.51 -15.09 1.38
CA ILE A 522 -6.67 -13.93 1.72
C ILE A 522 -6.81 -13.51 3.20
N LEU A 523 -7.61 -14.22 4.00
CA LEU A 523 -7.79 -13.95 5.42
C LEU A 523 -6.51 -14.21 6.24
N LYS A 524 -5.91 -13.12 6.73
CA LYS A 524 -4.75 -13.13 7.62
C LYS A 524 -5.20 -13.06 9.09
N PRO A 525 -4.43 -13.63 10.04
CA PRO A 525 -4.69 -13.43 11.47
C PRO A 525 -4.56 -11.94 11.83
N ASN A 526 -5.29 -11.48 12.85
CA ASN A 526 -5.18 -10.09 13.28
C ASN A 526 -3.75 -9.80 13.77
N THR A 527 -3.09 -8.85 13.11
CA THR A 527 -1.70 -8.44 13.38
C THR A 527 -1.56 -7.31 14.40
N GLY A 528 -2.66 -6.78 14.95
CA GLY A 528 -2.65 -5.72 15.99
C GLY A 528 -2.38 -4.30 15.47
N TYR A 529 -1.88 -4.13 14.24
CA TYR A 529 -1.61 -2.81 13.64
C TYR A 529 -2.83 -1.88 13.54
N ILE A 530 -4.04 -2.43 13.47
CA ILE A 530 -5.30 -1.67 13.47
C ILE A 530 -6.30 -2.43 14.33
N SER A 531 -6.65 -1.83 15.47
CA SER A 531 -7.77 -2.23 16.33
C SER A 531 -8.74 -1.05 16.47
N ILE A 532 -10.04 -1.32 16.31
CA ILE A 532 -11.10 -0.38 16.67
C ILE A 532 -11.49 -0.69 18.10
N GLU A 533 -10.70 -0.19 19.05
CA GLU A 533 -11.01 -0.31 20.47
C GLU A 533 -11.97 0.83 20.89
N ARG A 534 -12.83 0.53 21.87
CA ARG A 534 -13.78 1.47 22.48
C ARG A 534 -13.00 2.38 23.45
N PRO A 535 -13.28 3.70 23.52
CA PRO A 535 -12.77 4.55 24.60
C PRO A 535 -13.08 3.93 25.97
N SER A 536 -12.09 3.83 26.84
CA SER A 536 -12.28 3.25 28.17
C SER A 536 -12.93 4.27 29.10
N THR A 537 -14.24 4.11 29.33
CA THR A 537 -14.99 4.98 30.24
C THR A 537 -14.57 4.74 31.70
N THR A 538 -13.72 5.63 32.23
CA THR A 538 -13.25 5.59 33.61
C THR A 538 -14.36 6.04 34.57
N VAL A 539 -15.27 5.11 34.92
CA VAL A 539 -16.35 5.39 35.87
C VAL A 539 -15.79 5.57 37.29
N SER A 540 -15.49 6.82 37.66
CA SER A 540 -15.02 7.19 38.99
C SER A 540 -16.16 7.18 40.01
N SER A 541 -16.44 6.01 40.60
CA SER A 541 -17.42 5.88 41.69
C SER A 541 -16.79 6.22 43.05
N LYS A 542 -16.81 7.50 43.43
CA LYS A 542 -16.45 7.93 44.80
C LYS A 542 -17.53 7.52 45.81
N GLY A 543 -17.22 6.49 46.60
CA GLY A 543 -17.58 6.39 48.02
C GLY A 543 -18.89 5.69 48.42
N THR A 544 -18.77 4.52 49.05
CA THR A 544 -19.50 4.17 50.29
C THR A 544 -18.67 3.25 51.19
N SER A 545 -18.27 3.76 52.36
CA SER A 545 -17.99 3.07 53.63
C SER A 545 -17.27 1.70 53.68
N ASP A 546 -16.09 1.70 54.31
CA ASP A 546 -15.41 0.51 54.85
C ASP A 546 -16.23 -0.23 55.93
N LEU A 547 -16.12 -1.56 55.94
CA LEU A 547 -16.36 -2.38 57.12
C LEU A 547 -15.29 -3.49 57.20
N HIS A 548 -14.38 -3.35 58.16
CA HIS A 548 -13.39 -4.37 58.50
C HIS A 548 -14.06 -5.65 59.02
N SER A 549 -13.53 -6.81 58.60
CA SER A 549 -13.48 -8.00 59.46
C SER A 549 -12.15 -8.71 59.25
N SER A 550 -11.60 -9.24 60.34
CA SER A 550 -10.25 -9.79 60.43
C SER A 550 -10.30 -11.22 60.97
N ASP A 551 -9.54 -12.15 60.37
CA ASP A 551 -8.94 -13.24 61.14
C ASP A 551 -7.66 -13.78 60.46
N LEU A 552 -6.81 -14.48 61.22
CA LEU A 552 -5.39 -14.72 60.96
C LEU A 552 -5.03 -16.06 60.30
N GLY A 553 -3.86 -16.11 59.67
CA GLY A 553 -3.18 -17.34 59.26
C GLY A 553 -1.80 -17.13 58.59
N THR A 554 -0.74 -16.97 59.38
CA THR A 554 0.69 -16.99 58.95
C THR A 554 1.26 -18.43 58.94
N PRO A 555 2.45 -18.75 58.36
CA PRO A 555 3.54 -17.85 57.90
C PRO A 555 4.18 -18.12 56.50
N ASP A 556 5.04 -17.15 56.14
CA ASP A 556 6.12 -17.04 55.12
C ASP A 556 7.07 -18.24 54.85
N PRO A 557 8.03 -18.15 53.89
CA PRO A 557 8.18 -17.22 52.73
C PRO A 557 8.63 -17.89 51.41
N ASP A 558 8.28 -17.31 50.24
CA ASP A 558 9.26 -16.93 49.19
C ASP A 558 8.62 -16.10 48.04
N VAL A 559 9.45 -15.30 47.35
CA VAL A 559 9.15 -14.49 46.13
C VAL A 559 8.20 -13.30 46.29
N SER A 560 8.77 -12.12 46.52
CA SER A 560 8.10 -10.83 46.34
C SER A 560 7.85 -10.51 44.85
N PRO A 561 6.65 -10.04 44.47
CA PRO A 561 6.42 -9.35 43.20
C PRO A 561 6.63 -7.84 43.36
N ASP A 562 7.13 -7.15 42.34
CA ASP A 562 6.90 -5.72 42.19
C ASP A 562 6.68 -5.37 40.71
N ARG A 563 5.45 -4.95 40.41
CA ARG A 563 5.03 -4.45 39.10
C ARG A 563 4.43 -3.07 39.32
N TYR A 564 5.32 -2.09 39.47
CA TYR A 564 4.93 -0.71 39.73
C TYR A 564 4.16 -0.13 38.53
N THR A 565 2.98 0.39 38.81
CA THR A 565 2.19 1.23 37.89
C THR A 565 2.29 2.68 38.35
N GLU A 566 2.82 3.53 37.49
CA GLU A 566 2.85 4.98 37.71
C GLU A 566 1.50 5.60 37.26
N PRO A 567 0.91 6.53 38.04
CA PRO A 567 -0.33 7.20 37.67
C PRO A 567 -0.09 8.35 36.68
N VAL A 568 -1.16 8.70 35.96
CA VAL A 568 -1.20 9.78 34.96
C VAL A 568 -1.00 11.15 35.63
N SER A 569 -0.31 12.05 34.93
CA SER A 569 -0.49 13.50 35.04
C SER A 569 -0.53 14.10 33.64
N ASP A 570 -1.44 15.03 33.49
CA ASP A 570 -1.49 16.15 32.53
C ASP A 570 -0.07 16.63 32.16
N GLY A 571 0.24 17.06 30.93
CA GLY A 571 -0.63 17.58 29.88
C GLY A 571 -0.07 18.95 29.49
N GLU A 572 0.40 19.09 28.23
CA GLU A 572 0.92 20.35 27.63
C GLU A 572 2.17 20.93 28.35
N GLU A 573 3.16 21.58 27.72
CA GLU A 573 3.45 21.98 26.33
C GLU A 573 4.98 21.86 26.08
N ASP A 574 5.41 21.79 24.82
CA ASP A 574 6.84 21.90 24.48
C ASP A 574 7.30 23.38 24.58
N GLU A 575 7.46 23.91 25.80
CA GLU A 575 8.21 25.15 26.03
C GLU A 575 9.72 24.89 25.84
N ASP A 576 10.41 25.81 25.16
CA ASP A 576 11.85 25.72 24.86
C ASP A 576 12.68 25.52 26.14
N MET A 577 13.26 24.33 26.32
CA MET A 577 14.08 24.03 27.49
C MET A 577 15.38 24.84 27.50
N ASP A 578 15.37 25.94 28.24
CA ASP A 578 16.57 26.60 28.74
C ASP A 578 17.35 25.62 29.65
N ILE A 579 18.46 25.07 29.12
CA ILE A 579 19.30 24.10 29.84
C ILE A 579 20.13 24.82 30.92
N VAL A 580 19.49 25.09 32.06
CA VAL A 580 20.17 25.61 33.25
C VAL A 580 21.02 24.50 33.89
N PRO A 581 22.31 24.73 34.22
CA PRO A 581 23.14 23.74 34.89
C PRO A 581 22.56 23.29 36.25
N ALA A 582 22.51 21.97 36.47
CA ALA A 582 22.03 21.39 37.72
C ALA A 582 22.97 21.75 38.88
N LYS A 583 22.43 22.26 40.00
CA LYS A 583 23.24 22.78 41.11
C LYS A 583 23.87 21.71 42.03
N ASP A 584 23.51 20.43 41.85
CA ASP A 584 23.90 19.32 42.74
C ASP A 584 24.79 18.23 42.08
N GLU A 585 25.62 18.60 41.08
CA GLU A 585 26.46 17.63 40.35
C GLU A 585 27.45 16.84 41.25
N GLY A 586 27.88 17.40 42.38
CA GLY A 586 28.78 16.74 43.32
C GLY A 586 28.19 15.52 44.04
N ARG A 587 26.88 15.51 44.33
CA ARG A 587 26.24 14.38 45.05
C ARG A 587 26.03 13.14 44.20
N ARG A 588 26.06 13.28 42.86
CA ARG A 588 25.64 12.22 41.92
C ARG A 588 26.81 11.55 41.18
N THR A 589 28.02 12.11 41.28
CA THR A 589 29.19 11.71 40.49
C THR A 589 30.28 10.99 41.29
N GLY A 590 30.31 11.13 42.62
CA GLY A 590 31.29 10.46 43.50
C GLY A 590 32.74 10.97 43.37
N LEU A 591 32.94 12.10 42.68
CA LEU A 591 34.22 12.79 42.54
C LEU A 591 34.52 13.67 43.77
N THR A 592 35.77 14.07 43.97
CA THR A 592 36.13 14.99 45.05
C THR A 592 35.68 16.42 44.73
N GLU A 593 35.39 17.24 45.75
CA GLU A 593 34.86 18.60 45.57
C GLU A 593 35.75 19.49 44.68
N THR A 594 37.07 19.27 44.72
CA THR A 594 38.04 19.94 43.84
C THR A 594 37.92 19.55 42.37
N GLU A 595 37.70 18.28 42.07
CA GLU A 595 37.55 17.78 40.70
C GLU A 595 36.20 18.22 40.09
N VAL A 596 35.15 18.31 40.90
CA VAL A 596 33.84 18.86 40.50
C VAL A 596 33.96 20.35 40.16
N ALA A 597 34.69 21.14 40.96
CA ALA A 597 34.91 22.55 40.68
C ALA A 597 35.70 22.79 39.38
N GLU A 598 36.73 21.97 39.09
CA GLU A 598 37.47 22.04 37.83
C GLU A 598 36.62 21.65 36.62
N ALA A 599 35.76 20.63 36.75
CA ALA A 599 34.83 20.22 35.70
C ALA A 599 33.79 21.31 35.36
N ILE A 600 33.23 21.98 36.38
CA ILE A 600 32.30 23.09 36.21
C ILE A 600 32.99 24.27 35.50
N ALA A 601 34.18 24.67 35.96
CA ALA A 601 34.94 25.78 35.36
C ALA A 601 35.33 25.49 33.89
N TYR A 602 35.64 24.24 33.54
CA TYR A 602 35.89 23.83 32.16
C TYR A 602 34.64 23.93 31.29
N ARG A 603 33.48 23.53 31.82
CA ARG A 603 32.18 23.56 31.13
C ARG A 603 31.68 24.99 30.89
N GLU A 604 31.79 25.87 31.87
CA GLU A 604 31.47 27.30 31.72
C GLU A 604 32.33 27.97 30.64
N LYS A 605 33.64 27.63 30.60
CA LYS A 605 34.56 28.16 29.58
C LYS A 605 34.18 27.69 28.17
N MET A 606 33.77 26.44 28.00
CA MET A 606 33.28 25.91 26.71
C MET A 606 31.98 26.58 26.26
N LEU A 607 31.01 26.76 27.17
CA LEU A 607 29.75 27.45 26.88
C LEU A 607 29.99 28.91 26.48
N LYS A 608 30.93 29.59 27.14
CA LYS A 608 31.29 30.97 26.80
C LYS A 608 31.94 31.09 25.41
N GLN A 609 32.81 30.15 25.02
CA GLN A 609 33.35 30.13 23.65
C GLN A 609 32.26 29.88 22.60
N ALA A 610 31.33 28.94 22.86
CA ALA A 610 30.22 28.67 21.95
C ALA A 610 29.30 29.88 21.76
N ALA A 611 29.03 30.65 22.82
CA ALA A 611 28.27 31.90 22.75
C ALA A 611 29.01 33.00 21.98
N GLU A 612 30.33 33.14 22.18
CA GLU A 612 31.17 34.10 21.43
C GLU A 612 31.20 33.75 19.92
N ASP A 613 31.30 32.47 19.55
CA ASP A 613 31.25 32.01 18.15
C ASP A 613 29.87 32.24 17.49
N GLN A 614 28.76 32.04 18.22
CA GLN A 614 27.41 32.32 17.72
C GLN A 614 27.19 33.82 17.45
N ILE A 615 27.66 34.70 18.33
CA ILE A 615 27.57 36.16 18.16
C ILE A 615 28.41 36.65 16.97
N MET A 616 29.52 35.98 16.65
CA MET A 616 30.36 36.31 15.49
C MET A 616 29.76 35.84 14.16
N ASN A 617 29.14 34.65 14.11
CA ASN A 617 28.45 34.19 12.89
C ASN A 617 27.17 34.99 12.59
N GLY A 618 26.39 35.37 13.61
CA GLY A 618 25.14 36.11 13.42
C GLY A 618 25.27 37.52 12.83
N LYS A 619 26.48 38.10 12.79
CA LYS A 619 26.72 39.47 12.29
C LYS A 619 27.04 39.59 10.80
N ASN A 620 27.22 38.49 10.08
CA ASN A 620 27.59 38.53 8.65
C ASN A 620 26.41 38.49 7.66
N ASP A 621 25.17 38.17 8.10
CA ASP A 621 24.04 37.86 7.19
C ASP A 621 22.98 38.97 7.03
N GLN A 622 23.10 40.12 7.70
CA GLN A 622 22.15 41.25 7.54
C GLN A 622 22.69 42.41 6.69
N GLY A 623 23.53 42.10 5.68
CA GLY A 623 24.40 43.09 5.05
C GLY A 623 24.51 43.12 3.53
N LYS A 624 23.57 42.56 2.73
CA LYS A 624 23.55 42.76 1.25
C LYS A 624 22.26 42.27 0.54
N ALA A 625 21.28 43.16 0.36
CA ALA A 625 20.17 42.94 -0.58
C ALA A 625 19.49 44.26 -1.02
N LYS A 626 20.19 45.11 -1.79
CA LYS A 626 19.59 46.23 -2.55
C LYS A 626 20.58 46.84 -3.57
N SER A 627 20.52 46.40 -4.84
CA SER A 627 20.71 47.22 -6.06
C SER A 627 20.80 46.36 -7.33
N GLU A 628 19.81 46.58 -8.19
CA GLU A 628 19.67 46.41 -9.65
C GLU A 628 20.85 45.98 -10.57
N GLU A 629 20.47 45.14 -11.54
CA GLU A 629 20.72 45.17 -13.01
C GLU A 629 22.13 45.12 -13.67
N ALA A 630 22.13 44.37 -14.79
CA ALA A 630 22.88 44.57 -16.06
C ALA A 630 24.21 43.81 -16.37
N LEU A 631 24.14 43.07 -17.50
CA LEU A 631 25.14 42.82 -18.56
C LEU A 631 26.34 41.84 -18.38
N GLU A 632 26.27 40.78 -19.20
CA GLU A 632 27.23 40.28 -20.22
C GLU A 632 28.68 39.79 -19.93
N GLU A 633 29.01 38.71 -20.65
CA GLU A 633 30.29 38.21 -21.21
C GLU A 633 31.42 37.57 -20.33
N ASP A 634 31.59 36.27 -20.59
CA ASP A 634 32.82 35.53 -20.94
C ASP A 634 34.03 35.28 -19.99
N ALA A 635 34.36 33.97 -19.94
CA ALA A 635 35.69 33.36 -20.13
C ALA A 635 36.66 33.04 -18.95
N ILE A 636 36.91 31.72 -18.83
CA ILE A 636 38.22 31.03 -18.62
C ILE A 636 38.83 30.97 -17.19
N ASP A 637 38.56 29.83 -16.54
CA ASP A 637 39.52 28.75 -16.16
C ASP A 637 40.60 28.96 -15.05
N ILE A 638 41.07 27.80 -14.55
CA ILE A 638 42.24 27.48 -13.70
C ILE A 638 42.00 27.30 -12.18
N ASP A 639 42.29 26.06 -11.77
CA ASP A 639 42.30 25.46 -10.44
C ASP A 639 43.67 25.59 -9.75
N GLU A 640 43.74 25.73 -8.41
CA GLU A 640 44.65 24.98 -7.51
C GLU A 640 44.74 25.48 -6.05
N ARG A 641 44.95 24.49 -5.15
CA ARG A 641 45.69 24.50 -3.86
C ARG A 641 45.01 24.86 -2.52
N THR A 642 44.70 23.76 -1.81
CA THR A 642 44.87 23.59 -0.35
C THR A 642 46.34 23.78 0.12
N PRO A 643 46.59 23.88 1.44
CA PRO A 643 47.35 22.78 2.06
C PRO A 643 47.02 22.40 3.53
N PHE A 644 46.97 21.08 3.78
CA PHE A 644 47.45 20.31 4.96
C PHE A 644 47.07 20.75 6.41
N LEU A 645 46.22 19.99 7.14
CA LEU A 645 46.45 18.70 7.85
C LEU A 645 47.34 18.74 9.14
N ARG A 646 46.75 18.44 10.33
CA ARG A 646 47.12 17.28 11.20
C ARG A 646 46.32 17.11 12.52
N ALA A 647 45.93 15.85 12.81
CA ALA A 647 46.01 15.07 14.09
C ALA A 647 45.83 15.78 15.47
N ARG A 648 45.27 15.21 16.57
CA ARG A 648 45.06 13.83 17.09
C ARG A 648 44.12 13.97 18.34
N ARG A 649 43.67 12.99 19.15
CA ARG A 649 43.80 11.51 19.36
C ARG A 649 42.51 11.00 20.06
N ALA A 650 42.37 9.70 20.34
CA ALA A 650 41.21 9.08 21.00
C ALA A 650 41.32 8.87 22.54
N THR A 651 40.16 8.72 23.19
CA THR A 651 39.91 7.98 24.46
C THR A 651 38.61 7.15 24.32
N ALA A 652 38.32 6.23 25.25
CA ALA A 652 37.41 5.08 25.01
C ALA A 652 36.32 4.86 26.09
N ASN A 653 35.43 3.88 25.81
CA ASN A 653 34.39 3.24 26.64
C ASN A 653 32.99 3.88 26.72
N ALA A 654 32.05 3.30 25.96
CA ALA A 654 30.59 3.27 26.21
C ALA A 654 29.97 2.05 25.47
N PRO A 655 28.87 1.44 25.95
CA PRO A 655 28.40 0.13 25.48
C PRO A 655 27.61 0.13 24.17
N ASP A 656 27.54 -1.05 23.56
CA ASP A 656 27.14 -1.29 22.17
C ASP A 656 25.61 -1.19 21.94
N ARG A 657 25.18 -0.14 21.23
CA ARG A 657 23.87 -0.08 20.55
C ARG A 657 24.10 -0.31 19.06
N MET A 658 23.39 -1.28 18.48
CA MET A 658 23.47 -1.62 17.06
C MET A 658 23.29 -0.37 16.17
N ARG A 659 24.39 0.16 15.63
CA ARG A 659 24.36 1.33 14.75
C ARG A 659 23.87 0.91 13.37
N ALA A 660 22.85 1.63 12.89
CA ALA A 660 22.42 1.58 11.50
C ALA A 660 23.55 2.02 10.56
N LEU A 661 23.45 1.61 9.29
CA LEU A 661 24.49 1.71 8.27
C LEU A 661 24.88 3.17 7.94
N SER A 662 25.95 3.68 8.53
CA SER A 662 26.63 4.88 8.04
C SER A 662 27.56 4.50 6.88
N ILE A 663 27.04 4.55 5.65
CA ILE A 663 27.86 4.43 4.43
C ILE A 663 28.52 5.79 4.18
N ASP A 664 29.85 5.81 4.11
CA ASP A 664 30.61 6.99 3.68
C ASP A 664 30.39 7.19 2.16
N PRO A 665 29.72 8.27 1.72
CA PRO A 665 29.30 8.45 0.33
C PRO A 665 30.46 8.69 -0.64
N LEU A 666 31.69 8.88 -0.14
CA LEU A 666 32.90 9.10 -0.94
C LEU A 666 33.79 7.84 -1.05
N ALA A 667 33.42 6.73 -0.40
CA ALA A 667 34.20 5.50 -0.45
C ALA A 667 34.11 4.81 -1.83
N PRO A 668 35.24 4.43 -2.46
CA PRO A 668 35.21 3.69 -3.72
C PRO A 668 34.64 2.29 -3.51
N SER A 669 33.83 1.81 -4.45
CA SER A 669 32.98 0.61 -4.32
C SER A 669 33.70 -0.69 -3.91
N ALA A 670 34.99 -0.81 -4.18
CA ALA A 670 35.80 -1.95 -3.73
C ALA A 670 35.86 -2.10 -2.20
N ALA A 671 35.79 -0.99 -1.45
CA ALA A 671 35.78 -1.01 0.02
C ALA A 671 34.48 -1.60 0.58
N PHE A 672 33.35 -1.40 -0.11
CA PHE A 672 32.06 -1.99 0.26
C PHE A 672 32.06 -3.52 0.04
N ASP A 673 32.58 -3.98 -1.10
CA ASP A 673 32.63 -5.42 -1.40
C ASP A 673 33.56 -6.18 -0.44
N GLU A 674 34.74 -5.65 -0.09
CA GLU A 674 35.63 -6.33 0.87
C GLU A 674 35.06 -6.31 2.31
N THR A 675 34.48 -5.20 2.79
CA THR A 675 33.84 -5.17 4.13
C THR A 675 32.63 -6.10 4.24
N LEU A 676 31.84 -6.23 3.17
CA LEU A 676 30.73 -7.20 3.08
C LEU A 676 31.25 -8.65 3.13
N LYS A 677 32.33 -8.93 2.40
CA LYS A 677 32.95 -10.26 2.25
C LYS A 677 33.71 -10.69 3.49
N GLU A 678 34.29 -9.75 4.22
CA GLU A 678 34.89 -9.96 5.55
C GLU A 678 33.82 -10.29 6.59
N ARG A 679 32.71 -9.54 6.64
CA ARG A 679 31.56 -9.87 7.52
C ARG A 679 30.86 -11.18 7.14
N LEU A 680 30.80 -11.56 5.86
CA LEU A 680 30.33 -12.89 5.43
C LEU A 680 31.25 -14.03 5.92
N ARG A 681 32.57 -13.79 6.00
CA ARG A 681 33.51 -14.74 6.63
C ARG A 681 33.33 -14.81 8.15
N GLU A 682 33.06 -13.67 8.80
CA GLU A 682 32.77 -13.59 10.24
C GLU A 682 31.45 -14.27 10.63
N ALA A 683 30.40 -14.15 9.81
CA ALA A 683 29.16 -14.89 9.98
C ALA A 683 29.41 -16.41 9.84
N LYS A 684 30.18 -16.81 8.84
CA LYS A 684 30.50 -18.23 8.58
C LYS A 684 31.43 -18.85 9.64
N SER A 685 32.31 -18.07 10.26
CA SER A 685 33.12 -18.54 11.40
C SER A 685 32.30 -18.64 12.69
N ARG A 686 31.29 -17.79 12.87
CA ARG A 686 30.30 -17.92 13.98
C ARG A 686 29.45 -19.18 13.84
N GLU A 687 28.98 -19.51 12.64
CA GLU A 687 28.28 -20.79 12.38
C GLU A 687 29.20 -22.02 12.58
N GLY A 688 30.48 -21.92 12.18
CA GLY A 688 31.45 -23.00 12.42
C GLY A 688 31.79 -23.23 13.90
N ALA A 689 31.75 -22.19 14.72
CA ALA A 689 32.13 -22.24 16.13
C ALA A 689 31.06 -22.87 17.04
N SER A 690 29.77 -22.90 16.65
CA SER A 690 28.71 -23.56 17.44
C SER A 690 28.61 -25.07 17.22
N SER A 691 29.45 -25.65 16.35
CA SER A 691 29.43 -27.08 16.00
C SER A 691 30.51 -27.91 16.73
N ILE A 692 31.35 -27.29 17.58
CA ILE A 692 32.44 -27.98 18.31
C ILE A 692 32.18 -27.97 19.82
N LYS A 693 31.06 -28.59 20.23
CA LYS A 693 30.89 -29.06 21.61
C LYS A 693 29.78 -30.11 21.75
N ASP A 694 29.96 -31.26 21.12
CA ASP A 694 29.47 -32.56 21.64
C ASP A 694 30.16 -33.72 20.89
N THR A 695 31.04 -34.42 21.61
CA THR A 695 31.66 -35.68 21.15
C THR A 695 31.88 -36.60 22.34
N ALA A 696 31.09 -37.67 22.42
CA ALA A 696 31.55 -39.03 22.73
C ALA A 696 30.37 -40.01 22.77
N VAL A 697 30.37 -41.04 21.90
CA VAL A 697 30.43 -42.48 22.21
C VAL A 697 30.09 -43.30 20.95
N ASN A 698 31.13 -44.00 20.46
CA ASN A 698 31.22 -45.29 19.76
C ASN A 698 30.12 -45.85 18.81
N ASP A 699 30.58 -46.11 17.58
CA ASP A 699 30.62 -47.39 16.84
C ASP A 699 29.40 -48.05 16.13
N GLU A 700 29.77 -48.61 14.95
CA GLU A 700 29.19 -49.74 14.17
C GLU A 700 27.93 -49.58 13.28
N ASP A 701 28.21 -49.38 11.98
CA ASP A 701 27.84 -50.19 10.79
C ASP A 701 26.42 -50.22 10.16
N ASP A 702 26.45 -50.48 8.84
CA ASP A 702 25.41 -50.97 7.90
C ASP A 702 24.09 -50.21 7.59
N GLY A 703 23.77 -50.16 6.28
CA GLY A 703 22.48 -50.72 5.83
C GLY A 703 21.30 -49.81 5.43
N GLU A 704 21.16 -49.59 4.11
CA GLU A 704 19.88 -49.53 3.36
C GLU A 704 18.83 -48.41 3.59
N ALA A 705 17.92 -48.36 2.62
CA ALA A 705 17.06 -47.25 2.20
C ALA A 705 15.68 -47.13 2.90
N ALA A 706 15.05 -45.98 2.61
CA ALA A 706 13.60 -45.71 2.50
C ALA A 706 12.88 -44.97 3.66
N ASP A 707 12.22 -43.89 3.23
CA ASP A 707 11.03 -43.21 3.77
C ASP A 707 10.87 -43.02 5.30
N ARG A 708 10.88 -41.74 5.73
CA ARG A 708 9.77 -41.16 6.52
C ARG A 708 9.74 -39.64 6.60
N GLU A 709 8.52 -39.19 6.84
CA GLU A 709 8.01 -37.83 7.04
C GLU A 709 8.86 -36.96 8.01
N GLU A 710 9.20 -35.74 7.60
CA GLU A 710 9.62 -34.69 8.55
C GLU A 710 8.44 -33.78 8.90
N GLY A 711 8.06 -33.83 10.18
CA GLY A 711 7.13 -32.88 10.79
C GLY A 711 7.80 -31.53 11.10
N SER A 712 6.98 -30.48 11.14
CA SER A 712 7.43 -29.10 11.35
C SER A 712 8.09 -28.84 12.73
N SER A 713 9.27 -28.23 12.74
CA SER A 713 9.78 -27.48 13.89
C SER A 713 9.67 -25.97 13.63
N GLN A 714 8.73 -25.30 14.30
CA GLN A 714 8.62 -23.84 14.29
C GLN A 714 9.71 -23.23 15.18
N GLY A 715 10.55 -22.35 14.61
CA GLY A 715 11.43 -21.46 15.34
C GLY A 715 11.15 -20.02 14.93
N ALA A 716 10.65 -19.19 15.84
CA ALA A 716 10.23 -17.83 15.53
C ALA A 716 11.44 -16.88 15.43
N ALA A 717 11.64 -16.28 14.27
CA ALA A 717 12.51 -15.12 14.08
C ALA A 717 11.68 -13.99 13.44
N GLY A 718 11.44 -12.91 14.19
CA GLY A 718 10.67 -11.77 13.71
C GLY A 718 11.47 -10.94 12.70
N GLY A 719 11.06 -10.94 11.43
CA GLY A 719 11.72 -10.16 10.38
C GLY A 719 10.96 -10.15 9.06
N ASP A 720 9.96 -9.25 8.95
CA ASP A 720 9.27 -8.79 7.72
C ASP A 720 9.05 -9.86 6.62
N GLU A 721 8.67 -11.07 7.02
CA GLU A 721 8.42 -12.17 6.08
C GLU A 721 7.04 -11.99 5.41
N ARG A 722 7.00 -11.10 4.43
CA ARG A 722 5.96 -11.14 3.41
C ARG A 722 5.97 -12.55 2.81
N VAL A 723 4.86 -13.28 2.97
CA VAL A 723 4.65 -14.60 2.36
C VAL A 723 4.60 -14.42 0.84
N LEU A 724 5.79 -14.38 0.23
CA LEU A 724 5.96 -14.34 -1.21
C LEU A 724 5.62 -15.73 -1.74
N VAL A 725 4.44 -15.86 -2.34
CA VAL A 725 4.09 -17.05 -3.11
C VAL A 725 5.07 -17.16 -4.29
N ARG A 726 6.09 -18.01 -4.16
CA ARG A 726 7.16 -18.17 -5.16
C ARG A 726 6.80 -19.14 -6.29
N HIS A 727 5.78 -19.98 -6.08
CA HIS A 727 5.32 -20.96 -7.06
C HIS A 727 3.89 -20.67 -7.53
N PHE A 728 3.75 -20.30 -8.80
CA PHE A 728 2.47 -20.15 -9.48
C PHE A 728 2.32 -21.29 -10.49
N LYS A 729 1.25 -22.09 -10.37
CA LYS A 729 0.86 -23.03 -11.43
C LYS A 729 -0.15 -22.34 -12.34
N ALA A 730 0.15 -22.27 -13.64
CA ALA A 730 -0.81 -21.79 -14.63
C ALA A 730 -1.95 -22.81 -14.80
N PRO A 731 -3.18 -22.39 -15.15
CA PRO A 731 -4.21 -23.29 -15.63
C PRO A 731 -3.72 -24.08 -16.86
N ASP A 732 -4.16 -25.33 -17.02
CA ASP A 732 -3.66 -26.21 -18.07
C ASP A 732 -3.83 -25.57 -19.46
N GLY A 733 -2.76 -25.59 -20.27
CA GLY A 733 -2.69 -24.96 -21.59
C GLY A 733 -2.38 -23.44 -21.60
N LYS A 734 -2.46 -22.73 -20.46
CA LYS A 734 -2.31 -21.27 -20.38
C LYS A 734 -0.94 -20.82 -19.90
N ARG A 735 -0.58 -19.57 -20.22
CA ARG A 735 0.66 -18.92 -19.78
C ARG A 735 0.36 -17.75 -18.85
N VAL A 736 1.18 -17.54 -17.83
CA VAL A 736 1.01 -16.42 -16.89
C VAL A 736 1.84 -15.22 -17.30
N ALA A 737 1.19 -14.08 -17.55
CA ALA A 737 1.83 -12.79 -17.71
C ALA A 737 2.27 -12.23 -16.35
N ILE A 738 3.57 -12.36 -16.07
CA ILE A 738 4.23 -11.65 -14.98
C ILE A 738 4.74 -10.31 -15.53
N PRO A 739 4.28 -9.16 -15.01
CA PRO A 739 4.72 -7.85 -15.50
C PRO A 739 6.15 -7.54 -15.06
N VAL A 740 7.13 -7.84 -15.92
CA VAL A 740 8.54 -7.51 -15.69
C VAL A 740 8.77 -6.00 -15.86
N ARG A 741 9.13 -5.30 -14.78
CA ARG A 741 9.57 -3.90 -14.86
C ARG A 741 11.02 -3.87 -15.36
N ILE A 742 11.23 -3.39 -16.58
CA ILE A 742 12.57 -3.14 -17.11
C ILE A 742 12.92 -1.68 -16.87
N GLU A 743 13.82 -1.44 -15.93
CA GLU A 743 14.35 -0.10 -15.68
C GLU A 743 15.38 0.29 -16.75
N PRO A 744 15.51 1.60 -17.09
CA PRO A 744 16.54 2.08 -18.03
C PRO A 744 17.97 1.65 -17.67
N LYS A 745 18.27 1.51 -16.37
CA LYS A 745 19.56 0.98 -15.86
C LYS A 745 19.92 -0.40 -16.42
N VAL A 746 18.95 -1.22 -16.83
CA VAL A 746 19.19 -2.55 -17.42
C VAL A 746 19.70 -2.43 -18.86
N TYR A 747 19.22 -1.45 -19.63
CA TYR A 747 19.76 -1.14 -20.97
C TYR A 747 21.21 -0.64 -20.84
N PHE A 748 21.46 0.33 -19.96
CA PHE A 748 22.82 0.82 -19.69
C PHE A 748 23.74 -0.27 -19.11
N ALA A 749 23.23 -1.23 -18.34
CA ALA A 749 24.00 -2.38 -17.88
C ALA A 749 24.38 -3.32 -19.04
N ALA A 750 23.45 -3.60 -19.96
CA ALA A 750 23.74 -4.40 -21.15
C ALA A 750 24.80 -3.73 -22.04
N GLU A 751 24.66 -2.44 -22.30
CA GLU A 751 25.65 -1.62 -23.02
C GLU A 751 27.01 -1.60 -22.31
N ARG A 752 27.04 -1.38 -21.00
CA ARG A 752 28.27 -1.46 -20.19
C ARG A 752 28.93 -2.84 -20.27
N THR A 753 28.17 -3.93 -20.32
CA THR A 753 28.77 -5.26 -20.53
C THR A 753 29.37 -5.41 -21.94
N PHE A 754 28.71 -4.88 -22.98
CA PHE A 754 29.26 -4.86 -24.33
C PHE A 754 30.55 -4.05 -24.43
N LEU A 755 30.58 -2.83 -23.87
CA LEU A 755 31.78 -1.98 -23.82
C LEU A 755 32.94 -2.63 -23.05
N LYS A 756 32.65 -3.36 -21.96
CA LYS A 756 33.68 -4.13 -21.22
C LYS A 756 34.29 -5.24 -22.08
N TRP A 757 33.47 -6.00 -22.82
CA TRP A 757 33.95 -7.02 -23.75
C TRP A 757 34.78 -6.42 -24.89
N LEU A 758 34.35 -5.29 -25.44
CA LEU A 758 35.06 -4.60 -26.53
C LEU A 758 36.41 -4.05 -26.06
N ASN A 759 36.48 -3.44 -24.87
CA ASN A 759 37.74 -3.04 -24.23
C ASN A 759 38.69 -4.23 -24.06
N PHE A 760 38.20 -5.36 -23.55
CA PHE A 760 39.01 -6.58 -23.42
C PHE A 760 39.53 -7.08 -24.77
N ALA A 761 38.71 -7.09 -25.82
CA ALA A 761 39.15 -7.47 -27.15
C ALA A 761 40.21 -6.51 -27.73
N VAL A 762 40.10 -5.19 -27.46
CA VAL A 762 41.13 -4.20 -27.82
C VAL A 762 42.44 -4.48 -27.07
N LEU A 763 42.40 -4.83 -25.78
CA LEU A 763 43.60 -5.21 -25.02
C LEU A 763 44.28 -6.47 -25.60
N VAL A 764 43.52 -7.51 -25.94
CA VAL A 764 44.06 -8.72 -26.60
C VAL A 764 44.63 -8.37 -27.99
N SER A 765 43.98 -7.49 -28.75
CA SER A 765 44.48 -7.00 -30.04
C SER A 765 45.78 -6.18 -29.90
N MET A 766 45.91 -5.37 -28.85
CA MET A 766 47.17 -4.67 -28.56
C MET A 766 48.29 -5.65 -28.21
N ILE A 767 48.03 -6.71 -27.44
CA ILE A 767 49.00 -7.77 -27.16
C ILE A 767 49.41 -8.50 -28.46
N ALA A 768 48.46 -8.77 -29.36
CA ALA A 768 48.75 -9.36 -30.66
C ALA A 768 49.62 -8.44 -31.54
N THR A 769 49.33 -7.13 -31.51
CA THR A 769 50.06 -6.11 -32.28
C THR A 769 51.48 -5.89 -31.74
N THR A 770 51.68 -5.89 -30.41
CA THR A 770 53.02 -5.79 -29.82
C THR A 770 53.84 -7.06 -30.09
N LEU A 771 53.24 -8.25 -30.00
CA LEU A 771 53.88 -9.50 -30.44
C LEU A 771 54.36 -9.41 -31.89
N LEU A 772 53.53 -8.87 -32.80
CA LEU A 772 53.89 -8.74 -34.22
C LEU A 772 55.00 -7.69 -34.48
N ASN A 773 55.14 -6.67 -33.63
CA ASN A 773 56.20 -5.65 -33.73
C ASN A 773 57.56 -6.13 -33.18
N PHE A 774 57.58 -7.07 -32.24
CA PHE A 774 58.81 -7.62 -31.64
C PHE A 774 59.30 -8.93 -32.26
N VAL A 775 58.59 -9.46 -33.28
CA VAL A 775 58.95 -10.69 -33.99
C VAL A 775 59.61 -10.34 -35.33
N PRO A 776 60.83 -10.86 -35.63
CA PRO A 776 61.44 -10.70 -36.96
C PRO A 776 60.57 -11.30 -38.07
N ALA A 777 60.57 -10.69 -39.25
CA ALA A 777 59.71 -11.10 -40.36
C ALA A 777 59.94 -12.56 -40.83
N ASP A 778 61.12 -13.12 -40.55
CA ASP A 778 61.49 -14.50 -40.91
C ASP A 778 60.99 -15.55 -39.90
N ASP A 779 60.57 -15.16 -38.69
CA ASP A 779 60.06 -16.08 -37.66
C ASP A 779 58.58 -16.42 -37.88
N SER A 780 58.35 -17.54 -38.57
CA SER A 780 57.02 -18.08 -38.84
C SER A 780 56.26 -18.46 -37.57
N ARG A 781 56.94 -18.82 -36.47
CA ARG A 781 56.31 -19.29 -35.22
C ARG A 781 55.74 -18.10 -34.43
N GLY A 782 56.47 -16.99 -34.35
CA GLY A 782 55.98 -15.73 -33.79
C GLY A 782 54.77 -15.16 -34.54
N LEU A 783 54.79 -15.20 -35.88
CA LEU A 783 53.66 -14.83 -36.73
C LEU A 783 52.40 -15.67 -36.47
N ILE A 784 52.54 -16.99 -36.33
CA ILE A 784 51.43 -17.89 -35.98
C ILE A 784 50.85 -17.52 -34.60
N SER A 785 51.69 -17.27 -33.59
CA SER A 785 51.20 -16.86 -32.28
C SER A 785 50.43 -15.53 -32.32
N ALA A 786 50.92 -14.53 -33.05
CA ALA A 786 50.21 -13.25 -33.20
C ALA A 786 48.86 -13.45 -33.90
N GLY A 787 48.79 -14.32 -34.92
CA GLY A 787 47.57 -14.71 -35.62
C GLY A 787 46.52 -15.39 -34.71
N ILE A 788 46.95 -16.18 -33.73
CA ILE A 788 46.03 -16.80 -32.76
C ILE A 788 45.45 -15.74 -31.80
N PHE A 789 46.25 -14.77 -31.34
CA PHE A 789 45.74 -13.69 -30.49
C PHE A 789 44.82 -12.71 -31.24
N THR A 790 45.09 -12.37 -32.51
CA THR A 790 44.13 -11.57 -33.32
C THR A 790 42.83 -12.33 -33.57
N PHE A 791 42.89 -13.64 -33.83
CA PHE A 791 41.69 -14.48 -33.96
C PHE A 791 40.88 -14.54 -32.65
N ALA A 792 41.54 -14.67 -31.49
CA ALA A 792 40.89 -14.61 -30.18
C ALA A 792 40.20 -13.25 -29.91
N ALA A 793 40.84 -12.14 -30.30
CA ALA A 793 40.24 -10.81 -30.21
C ALA A 793 39.00 -10.67 -31.13
N LEU A 794 39.07 -11.16 -32.38
CA LEU A 794 37.94 -11.17 -33.31
C LEU A 794 36.77 -12.02 -32.78
N LEU A 795 37.04 -13.21 -32.22
CA LEU A 795 36.01 -14.03 -31.58
C LEU A 795 35.34 -13.31 -30.40
N ALA A 796 36.11 -12.59 -29.56
CA ALA A 796 35.56 -11.81 -28.45
C ALA A 796 34.65 -10.66 -28.95
N ILE A 797 35.03 -9.96 -30.03
CA ILE A 797 34.19 -8.93 -30.66
C ILE A 797 32.88 -9.54 -31.17
N VAL A 798 32.96 -10.60 -31.98
CA VAL A 798 31.78 -11.27 -32.54
C VAL A 798 30.85 -11.81 -31.45
N TYR A 799 31.42 -12.47 -30.43
CA TYR A 799 30.67 -12.97 -29.28
C TYR A 799 29.92 -11.84 -28.55
N SER A 800 30.60 -10.74 -28.26
CA SER A 800 30.01 -9.61 -27.54
C SER A 800 28.90 -8.91 -28.34
N ALA A 801 29.07 -8.77 -29.67
CA ALA A 801 28.06 -8.21 -30.55
C ALA A 801 26.82 -9.11 -30.63
N VAL A 802 27.00 -10.42 -30.82
CA VAL A 802 25.89 -11.40 -30.81
C VAL A 802 25.16 -11.40 -29.46
N LEU A 803 25.90 -11.37 -28.34
CA LEU A 803 25.33 -11.32 -27.00
C LEU A 803 24.55 -10.01 -26.76
N PHE A 804 25.05 -8.87 -27.23
CA PHE A 804 24.38 -7.58 -27.12
C PHE A 804 23.09 -7.51 -27.95
N VAL A 805 23.11 -7.99 -29.20
CA VAL A 805 21.91 -8.07 -30.05
C VAL A 805 20.88 -9.04 -29.44
N PHE A 806 21.32 -10.22 -29.00
CA PHE A 806 20.46 -11.20 -28.32
C PHE A 806 19.82 -10.65 -27.04
N ARG A 807 20.61 -9.99 -26.18
CA ARG A 807 20.13 -9.35 -24.95
C ARG A 807 19.17 -8.20 -25.24
N SER A 808 19.49 -7.31 -26.17
CA SER A 808 18.61 -6.18 -26.52
C SER A 808 17.28 -6.61 -27.13
N ILE A 809 17.28 -7.67 -27.97
CA ILE A 809 16.04 -8.30 -28.47
C ILE A 809 15.24 -8.92 -27.32
N ARG A 810 15.85 -9.70 -26.41
CA ARG A 810 15.16 -10.29 -25.26
C ARG A 810 14.61 -9.24 -24.28
N LEU A 811 15.36 -8.17 -24.07
CA LEU A 811 14.97 -7.04 -23.22
C LEU A 811 13.77 -6.29 -23.83
N ARG A 812 13.78 -6.04 -25.15
CA ARG A 812 12.62 -5.51 -25.87
C ARG A 812 11.41 -6.46 -25.81
N ALA A 813 11.64 -7.78 -25.88
CA ALA A 813 10.61 -8.81 -25.76
C ALA A 813 10.19 -9.13 -24.30
N ARG A 814 10.65 -8.36 -23.31
CA ARG A 814 10.29 -8.44 -21.88
C ARG A 814 10.48 -9.82 -21.21
N ARG A 815 11.35 -10.68 -21.75
CA ARG A 815 11.63 -12.02 -21.18
C ARG A 815 12.76 -11.96 -20.16
N ALA A 816 12.47 -12.27 -18.90
CA ALA A 816 13.45 -12.26 -17.80
C ALA A 816 14.47 -13.42 -17.86
N GLU A 817 14.13 -14.51 -18.54
CA GLU A 817 14.97 -15.72 -18.61
C GLU A 817 16.30 -15.48 -19.35
N GLY A 818 17.41 -15.85 -18.70
CA GLY A 818 18.76 -15.77 -19.28
C GLY A 818 19.30 -14.36 -19.51
N LEU A 819 18.66 -13.32 -18.95
CA LEU A 819 19.03 -11.94 -19.22
C LEU A 819 20.29 -11.48 -18.45
N TYR A 820 20.43 -11.91 -17.19
CA TYR A 820 21.39 -11.34 -16.24
C TYR A 820 22.73 -12.08 -16.09
N TYR A 821 22.79 -13.37 -16.46
CA TYR A 821 23.95 -14.21 -16.22
C TYR A 821 24.50 -14.78 -17.53
N ASP A 822 25.79 -14.58 -17.79
CA ASP A 822 26.52 -15.27 -18.85
C ASP A 822 27.36 -16.39 -18.21
N LYS A 823 26.97 -17.63 -18.50
CA LYS A 823 27.61 -18.84 -17.96
C LYS A 823 28.83 -19.30 -18.77
N TYR A 824 28.94 -18.87 -20.03
CA TYR A 824 29.80 -19.53 -21.02
C TYR A 824 30.81 -18.60 -21.70
N GLY A 825 30.51 -17.30 -21.83
CA GLY A 825 31.40 -16.34 -22.48
C GLY A 825 32.77 -16.23 -21.83
N PRO A 826 32.86 -15.85 -20.53
CA PRO A 826 34.16 -15.68 -19.86
C PRO A 826 34.99 -16.96 -19.79
N THR A 827 34.33 -18.10 -19.56
CA THR A 827 34.99 -19.42 -19.49
C THR A 827 35.55 -19.85 -20.84
N LEU A 828 34.80 -19.66 -21.93
CA LEU A 828 35.28 -19.90 -23.29
C LEU A 828 36.46 -19.00 -23.65
N LEU A 829 36.38 -17.71 -23.32
CA LEU A 829 37.44 -16.73 -23.56
C LEU A 829 38.75 -17.10 -22.83
N CYS A 830 38.65 -17.50 -21.56
CA CYS A 830 39.80 -17.97 -20.79
C CYS A 830 40.43 -19.23 -21.38
N LEU A 831 39.63 -20.19 -21.86
CA LEU A 831 40.14 -21.40 -22.52
C LEU A 831 40.87 -21.07 -23.84
N VAL A 832 40.31 -20.17 -24.66
CA VAL A 832 40.96 -19.72 -25.91
C VAL A 832 42.29 -19.01 -25.63
N LEU A 833 42.34 -18.15 -24.60
CA LEU A 833 43.57 -17.45 -24.21
C LEU A 833 44.62 -18.39 -23.60
N LEU A 834 44.21 -19.36 -22.76
CA LEU A 834 45.12 -20.39 -22.25
C LEU A 834 45.68 -21.25 -23.39
N GLY A 835 44.85 -21.57 -24.40
CA GLY A 835 45.30 -22.22 -25.63
C GLY A 835 46.34 -21.37 -26.37
N ALA A 836 46.06 -20.09 -26.60
CA ALA A 836 46.97 -19.17 -27.30
C ALA A 836 48.33 -19.02 -26.58
N ILE A 837 48.32 -18.83 -25.25
CA ILE A 837 49.52 -18.76 -24.42
C ILE A 837 50.28 -20.10 -24.43
N GLY A 838 49.57 -21.22 -24.26
CA GLY A 838 50.15 -22.56 -24.29
C GLY A 838 50.80 -22.89 -25.64
N THR A 839 50.20 -22.48 -26.75
CA THR A 839 50.78 -22.63 -28.10
C THR A 839 52.05 -21.79 -28.26
N ASN A 840 52.05 -20.52 -27.82
CA ASN A 840 53.23 -19.66 -27.86
C ASN A 840 54.40 -20.24 -27.04
N VAL A 841 54.14 -20.61 -25.78
CA VAL A 841 55.13 -21.22 -24.88
C VAL A 841 55.63 -22.55 -25.44
N GLY A 842 54.75 -23.41 -25.97
CA GLY A 842 55.12 -24.69 -26.58
C GLY A 842 56.05 -24.53 -27.78
N MET A 843 55.76 -23.59 -28.69
CA MET A 843 56.59 -23.32 -29.88
C MET A 843 57.95 -22.68 -29.51
N ARG A 844 58.01 -21.87 -28.44
CA ARG A 844 59.24 -21.30 -27.89
C ARG A 844 60.12 -22.35 -27.21
N LEU A 845 59.49 -23.29 -26.49
CA LEU A 845 60.19 -24.41 -25.86
C LEU A 845 60.72 -25.41 -26.90
N SER A 846 59.93 -25.74 -27.94
CA SER A 846 60.42 -26.61 -29.01
C SER A 846 61.62 -26.00 -29.74
N GLN A 847 61.58 -24.70 -30.03
CA GLN A 847 62.71 -23.96 -30.62
C GLN A 847 63.97 -24.05 -29.76
N THR A 848 63.87 -23.73 -28.46
CA THR A 848 65.03 -23.80 -27.57
C THR A 848 65.57 -25.24 -27.43
N THR A 849 64.74 -26.28 -27.49
CA THR A 849 65.23 -27.66 -27.52
C THR A 849 65.86 -28.06 -28.86
N GLU A 850 65.35 -27.58 -30.00
CA GLU A 850 65.94 -27.81 -31.33
C GLU A 850 67.31 -27.12 -31.44
N ASP A 851 67.42 -25.88 -30.97
CA ASP A 851 68.67 -25.12 -30.95
C ASP A 851 69.72 -25.79 -30.03
N TRP A 852 69.31 -26.25 -28.84
CA TRP A 852 70.20 -27.03 -27.96
C TRP A 852 70.67 -28.34 -28.58
N LEU A 853 69.78 -29.10 -29.23
CA LEU A 853 70.13 -30.35 -29.92
C LEU A 853 71.07 -30.12 -31.10
N ASN A 854 70.87 -29.04 -31.86
CA ASN A 854 71.77 -28.65 -32.95
C ASN A 854 73.15 -28.24 -32.43
N VAL A 855 73.23 -27.49 -31.33
CA VAL A 855 74.50 -27.17 -30.66
C VAL A 855 75.19 -28.45 -30.15
N CYS A 856 74.46 -29.37 -29.51
CA CYS A 856 75.04 -30.64 -29.04
C CYS A 856 75.57 -31.50 -30.21
N ASN A 857 74.86 -31.59 -31.33
CA ASN A 857 75.34 -32.30 -32.52
C ASN A 857 76.57 -31.63 -33.15
N ALA A 858 76.65 -30.29 -33.13
CA ALA A 858 77.80 -29.53 -33.64
C ALA A 858 79.07 -29.67 -32.78
N TYR A 859 78.98 -30.25 -31.57
CA TYR A 859 80.12 -30.60 -30.71
C TYR A 859 80.54 -32.08 -30.81
N VAL A 860 79.82 -32.90 -31.59
CA VAL A 860 80.07 -34.36 -31.75
C VAL A 860 80.65 -34.71 -33.13
N VAL A 861 80.76 -33.71 -34.02
CA VAL A 861 81.41 -33.78 -35.35
C VAL A 861 82.71 -32.98 -35.34
#